data_AF-A0A432SN56-F1
#
_entry.id   AF-A0A432SN56-F1
#
_cell.length_a   1.000
_cell.length_b   1.000
_cell.length_c   1.000
_cell.angle_alpha   90.00
_cell.angle_beta   90.00
_cell.angle_gamma   90.00
#
_symmetry.space_group_name_H-M   'P 1'
#
loop_
_entity.id
_entity.type
_entity.pdbx_description
1 polymer ?
#
loop_
_entity_poly.entity_id
_entity_poly.type
_entity_poly.pdbx_seq_one_letter_code
_entity_poly.pdbx_strand_id
1 'polypeptide(L)'
;MPKMSYSNRVLDARPDRLDLRDREYRPPLESLPPQWPVQDDLEGLFPCYRDDGMILDQGKEGACTGFGLAAVINYLLWRQHLHVKKEMPNIHTLKVSARMLYHMARIYDEFEGEDYEGSSCRGAMKGWHRHGVCKEHTWPYVANNTRAPQKQWAREAVQNPLGAYYRINKDSIVDMQAAIKEVGAIYCSAIIHQGWWLKACETLPIIAYNSNTIGGHAFAIVGYNADGFMVQNSWGSSWGFCGFAVIPYKEWVENGSDAWVAVLGAPVRLAASPHTFSNHSLQTVAADYTERGSRMMRSTLNYPYENTRAMPWNEEEAYRHTLVIGNDGRPKLRIVSEPDPERSARKVCYEYIKAWMKKSQKNRKIAIYVHGGLNSEEDSINRIRILAPYFKANGVYPLFITWKTGFVESIVNQIQDQISEIFFSAGMETSSARAQGIMDKFQEAIDRAIESFSRKIVVKGVWSEMKENAAFASDRAVPGYAQHGSKTKPGAMVILSEELHRLHHELDCDIHLVGHSAGAILLGHWLDELVKRQLAIASLTLYAPACTVAFANKHYIKACEKSIFAKAHMSVYMMDDERERADSVGIYQKSLLYLVSRALESIHKMPLLGMAAAWDMKYAKAHDIFNEANRNDLKKWHAFSTEIHRIVYNKSHSKVSTSRRGDFTDLAHGSFDNDIEVIEQTLKQICGVTALAVNVENLQGF
;
A
#
# COMPACT_ATOMS: atom_id res chain seq x y z
N MET A 1 16.46 -12.64 -0.49
CA MET A 1 17.39 -13.51 0.26
C MET A 1 16.72 -14.00 1.54
N PRO A 2 16.91 -15.27 1.93
CA PRO A 2 16.40 -15.77 3.20
C PRO A 2 17.10 -15.10 4.39
N LYS A 3 16.38 -14.97 5.52
CA LYS A 3 16.92 -14.47 6.80
C LYS A 3 18.01 -15.41 7.29
N MET A 4 19.23 -14.91 7.47
CA MET A 4 20.37 -15.72 7.92
C MET A 4 20.75 -15.30 9.33
N SER A 5 20.95 -16.28 10.22
CA SER A 5 21.47 -16.05 11.56
C SER A 5 22.88 -16.62 11.66
N TYR A 6 23.85 -15.79 12.06
CA TYR A 6 25.22 -16.22 12.31
C TYR A 6 25.76 -15.57 13.57
N SER A 7 26.37 -16.36 14.45
CA SER A 7 26.97 -15.89 15.72
C SER A 7 26.06 -14.93 16.52
N ASN A 8 24.79 -15.32 16.71
CA ASN A 8 23.75 -14.57 17.41
C ASN A 8 23.30 -13.24 16.76
N ARG A 9 23.65 -12.98 15.50
CA ARG A 9 23.15 -11.82 14.74
C ARG A 9 22.30 -12.26 13.56
N VAL A 10 21.26 -11.50 13.27
CA VAL A 10 20.38 -11.69 12.12
C VAL A 10 20.80 -10.71 11.02
N LEU A 11 21.00 -11.24 9.81
CA LEU A 11 21.32 -10.49 8.61
C LEU A 11 20.19 -10.66 7.58
N ASP A 12 19.49 -9.57 7.29
CA ASP A 12 18.26 -9.55 6.50
C ASP A 12 18.10 -8.31 5.61
N ALA A 13 19.15 -7.48 5.45
CA ALA A 13 19.12 -6.40 4.47
C ALA A 13 19.03 -6.96 3.06
N ARG A 14 18.27 -6.27 2.21
CA ARG A 14 18.00 -6.70 0.84
C ARG A 14 18.49 -5.66 -0.16
N PRO A 15 19.06 -6.10 -1.29
CA PRO A 15 19.32 -5.20 -2.42
C PRO A 15 18.02 -4.52 -2.89
N ASP A 16 18.08 -3.23 -3.19
CA ASP A 16 16.94 -2.52 -3.76
C ASP A 16 16.64 -3.05 -5.18
N ARG A 17 15.36 -3.28 -5.51
CA ARG A 17 14.95 -3.51 -6.91
C ARG A 17 15.20 -2.24 -7.74
N LEU A 18 15.32 -2.43 -9.06
CA LEU A 18 15.44 -1.32 -10.01
C LEU A 18 14.16 -0.47 -9.97
N ASP A 19 14.33 0.84 -9.77
CA ASP A 19 13.26 1.83 -9.85
C ASP A 19 13.78 3.00 -10.68
N LEU A 20 13.19 3.21 -11.85
CA LEU A 20 13.62 4.23 -12.80
C LEU A 20 13.38 5.66 -12.30
N ARG A 21 12.66 5.84 -11.18
CA ARG A 21 12.41 7.14 -10.56
C ARG A 21 13.51 7.56 -9.59
N ASP A 22 14.48 6.68 -9.32
CA ASP A 22 15.64 7.03 -8.51
C ASP A 22 16.41 8.17 -9.15
N ARG A 23 16.65 9.22 -8.36
CA ARG A 23 17.53 10.31 -8.79
C ARG A 23 18.96 9.87 -8.62
N GLU A 24 19.69 9.78 -9.72
CA GLU A 24 21.11 9.45 -9.72
C GLU A 24 21.95 10.59 -9.16
N TYR A 25 22.93 10.27 -8.34
CA TYR A 25 23.93 11.20 -7.85
C TYR A 25 24.90 11.57 -8.98
N ARG A 26 25.14 12.87 -9.15
CA ARG A 26 26.09 13.38 -10.15
C ARG A 26 27.23 14.10 -9.43
N PRO A 27 28.43 13.52 -9.37
CA PRO A 27 29.52 14.07 -8.57
C PRO A 27 30.00 15.44 -9.10
N PRO A 28 30.42 16.35 -8.21
CA PRO A 28 31.04 17.60 -8.61
C PRO A 28 32.40 17.35 -9.27
N LEU A 29 32.77 18.20 -10.23
CA LEU A 29 34.06 18.12 -10.94
C LEU A 29 35.18 18.74 -10.09
N GLU A 30 35.61 18.03 -9.06
CA GLU A 30 36.68 18.45 -8.15
C GLU A 30 37.70 17.33 -7.93
N SER A 31 38.96 17.69 -7.70
CA SER A 31 39.98 16.72 -7.33
C SER A 31 39.75 16.23 -5.91
N LEU A 32 39.57 14.93 -5.74
CA LEU A 32 39.39 14.32 -4.44
C LEU A 32 40.75 14.15 -3.73
N PRO A 33 40.83 14.36 -2.40
CA PRO A 33 42.02 14.02 -1.65
C PRO A 33 42.25 12.49 -1.69
N PRO A 34 43.49 12.00 -1.54
CA PRO A 34 43.78 10.56 -1.54
C PRO A 34 43.12 9.80 -0.39
N GLN A 35 42.70 10.51 0.66
CA GLN A 35 42.01 9.98 1.83
C GLN A 35 41.04 11.01 2.39
N TRP A 36 39.91 10.54 2.91
CA TRP A 36 38.96 11.35 3.65
C TRP A 36 38.31 10.53 4.79
N PRO A 37 38.15 11.08 6.00
CA PRO A 37 38.78 12.29 6.54
C PRO A 37 40.31 12.29 6.41
N VAL A 38 40.96 13.46 6.45
CA VAL A 38 42.43 13.53 6.38
C VAL A 38 43.06 12.86 7.61
N GLN A 39 44.31 12.39 7.50
CA GLN A 39 44.94 11.55 8.53
C GLN A 39 44.92 12.17 9.94
N ASP A 40 45.25 13.46 10.04
CA ASP A 40 45.25 14.20 11.32
C ASP A 40 43.85 14.26 11.96
N ASP A 41 42.78 14.21 11.14
CA ASP A 41 41.42 14.13 11.63
C ASP A 41 41.07 12.71 12.06
N LEU A 42 41.51 11.66 11.35
CA LEU A 42 41.11 10.27 11.64
C LEU A 42 41.49 9.77 13.03
N GLU A 43 42.72 10.08 13.48
CA GLU A 43 43.25 9.57 14.76
C GLU A 43 42.48 10.14 15.96
N GLY A 44 41.92 11.34 15.84
CA GLY A 44 41.09 11.97 16.87
C GLY A 44 39.58 11.76 16.68
N LEU A 45 39.10 11.77 15.43
CA LEU A 45 37.68 11.83 15.09
C LEU A 45 36.94 10.55 15.47
N PHE A 46 37.48 9.36 15.17
CA PHE A 46 36.81 8.09 15.51
C PHE A 46 36.77 7.81 17.02
N PRO A 47 37.86 7.98 17.79
CA PRO A 47 37.79 7.90 19.24
C PRO A 47 36.83 8.93 19.85
N CYS A 48 36.85 10.19 19.38
CA CYS A 48 35.95 11.23 19.85
C CYS A 48 34.47 10.86 19.60
N TYR A 49 34.15 10.42 18.39
CA TYR A 49 32.80 9.97 18.03
C TYR A 49 32.32 8.77 18.88
N ARG A 50 33.23 7.83 19.19
CA ARG A 50 32.98 6.72 20.11
C ARG A 50 32.71 7.23 21.53
N ASP A 51 33.53 8.13 22.04
CA ASP A 51 33.45 8.65 23.41
C ASP A 51 32.18 9.49 23.62
N ASP A 52 31.70 10.15 22.56
CA ASP A 52 30.38 10.81 22.51
C ASP A 52 29.20 9.82 22.42
N GLY A 53 29.48 8.51 22.40
CA GLY A 53 28.48 7.45 22.44
C GLY A 53 27.67 7.30 21.15
N MET A 54 28.25 7.65 19.99
CA MET A 54 27.56 7.66 18.70
C MET A 54 27.58 6.32 17.95
N ILE A 55 28.45 5.39 18.34
CA ILE A 55 28.48 4.04 17.77
C ILE A 55 27.27 3.25 18.26
N LEU A 56 26.51 2.69 17.31
CA LEU A 56 25.28 1.98 17.59
C LEU A 56 25.51 0.47 17.74
N ASP A 57 24.58 -0.21 18.43
CA ASP A 57 24.53 -1.68 18.51
C ASP A 57 23.11 -2.18 18.24
N GLN A 58 22.91 -2.87 17.11
CA GLN A 58 21.63 -3.48 16.74
C GLN A 58 21.33 -4.75 17.56
N GLY A 59 22.31 -5.30 18.27
CA GLY A 59 22.15 -6.57 18.98
C GLY A 59 21.82 -7.72 18.04
N LYS A 60 20.73 -8.45 18.34
CA LYS A 60 20.36 -9.71 17.68
C LYS A 60 19.23 -9.61 16.65
N GLU A 61 18.56 -8.46 16.54
CA GLU A 61 17.46 -8.24 15.57
C GLU A 61 18.05 -7.90 14.19
N GLY A 62 17.33 -8.28 13.13
CA GLY A 62 17.61 -7.88 11.75
C GLY A 62 17.21 -6.42 11.48
N ALA A 63 17.78 -5.50 12.26
CA ALA A 63 17.44 -4.08 12.22
C ALA A 63 18.47 -3.23 11.47
N CYS A 64 19.41 -3.87 10.75
CA CYS A 64 20.58 -3.23 10.18
C CYS A 64 20.26 -2.05 9.25
N THR A 65 19.15 -2.08 8.50
CA THR A 65 18.74 -0.96 7.64
C THR A 65 18.44 0.32 8.44
N GLY A 66 17.68 0.20 9.53
CA GLY A 66 17.40 1.34 10.41
C GLY A 66 18.65 1.84 11.13
N PHE A 67 19.52 0.92 11.54
CA PHE A 67 20.78 1.25 12.22
C PHE A 67 21.82 1.88 11.30
N GLY A 68 21.98 1.38 10.07
CA GLY A 68 22.88 1.94 9.07
C GLY A 68 22.46 3.36 8.67
N LEU A 69 21.16 3.59 8.47
CA LEU A 69 20.67 4.94 8.19
C LEU A 69 20.79 5.86 9.42
N ALA A 70 20.51 5.36 10.63
CA ALA A 70 20.73 6.12 11.87
C ALA A 70 22.21 6.52 12.03
N ALA A 71 23.15 5.63 11.69
CA ALA A 71 24.58 5.90 11.72
C ALA A 71 24.94 7.08 10.80
N VAL A 72 24.41 7.10 9.56
CA VAL A 72 24.60 8.24 8.65
C VAL A 72 24.05 9.53 9.25
N ILE A 73 22.79 9.53 9.71
CA ILE A 73 22.13 10.73 10.24
C ILE A 73 22.87 11.24 11.48
N ASN A 74 23.23 10.35 12.41
CA ASN A 74 23.98 10.71 13.62
C ASN A 74 25.36 11.30 13.28
N TYR A 75 26.07 10.71 12.32
CA TYR A 75 27.37 11.20 11.89
C TYR A 75 27.26 12.60 11.28
N LEU A 76 26.26 12.86 10.44
CA LEU A 76 26.01 14.19 9.86
C LEU A 76 25.65 15.24 10.93
N LEU A 77 24.76 14.89 11.88
CA LEU A 77 24.39 15.77 12.99
C LEU A 77 25.58 16.07 13.90
N TRP A 78 26.40 15.05 14.20
CA TRP A 78 27.61 15.18 15.01
C TRP A 78 28.65 16.06 14.33
N ARG A 79 28.91 15.84 13.03
CA ARG A 79 29.81 16.71 12.27
C ARG A 79 29.29 18.15 12.26
N GLN A 80 27.99 18.38 12.03
CA GLN A 80 27.42 19.72 12.08
C GLN A 80 27.61 20.38 13.45
N HIS A 81 27.47 19.60 14.54
CA HIS A 81 27.73 20.06 15.91
C HIS A 81 29.18 20.52 16.10
N LEU A 82 30.17 19.76 15.62
CA LEU A 82 31.59 20.15 15.72
C LEU A 82 31.93 21.46 15.00
N HIS A 83 31.25 21.78 13.91
CA HIS A 83 31.50 23.02 13.15
C HIS A 83 30.87 24.25 13.81
N VAL A 84 29.74 24.09 14.52
CA VAL A 84 29.03 25.18 15.19
C VAL A 84 29.58 25.31 16.62
N LYS A 85 30.65 26.10 16.81
CA LYS A 85 31.35 26.37 18.09
C LYS A 85 30.50 27.06 19.19
N LYS A 86 29.23 26.68 19.41
CA LYS A 86 28.37 27.24 20.47
C LYS A 86 27.60 26.14 21.21
N GLU A 87 27.43 26.38 22.51
CA GLU A 87 26.67 25.61 23.50
C GLU A 87 25.31 25.14 22.95
N MET A 88 25.30 23.95 22.35
CA MET A 88 24.13 23.21 21.88
C MET A 88 24.04 21.91 22.70
N PRO A 89 22.84 21.32 22.84
CA PRO A 89 22.51 20.37 23.91
C PRO A 89 23.43 19.15 23.94
N ASN A 90 23.53 18.52 25.13
CA ASN A 90 24.26 17.28 25.39
C ASN A 90 24.24 16.34 24.16
N ILE A 91 25.43 16.01 23.64
CA ILE A 91 25.64 15.29 22.38
C ILE A 91 24.84 13.98 22.30
N HIS A 92 24.63 13.31 23.44
CA HIS A 92 23.82 12.10 23.53
C HIS A 92 22.34 12.32 23.20
N THR A 93 21.85 13.56 23.26
CA THR A 93 20.49 13.94 22.86
C THR A 93 20.34 14.19 21.36
N LEU A 94 21.44 14.19 20.58
CA LEU A 94 21.39 14.32 19.13
C LEU A 94 21.03 13.00 18.43
N LYS A 95 21.23 11.85 19.09
CA LYS A 95 21.01 10.54 18.47
C LYS A 95 19.57 10.34 18.03
N VAL A 96 19.40 9.94 16.77
CA VAL A 96 18.10 9.62 16.19
C VAL A 96 17.70 8.17 16.44
N SER A 97 16.40 7.89 16.39
CA SER A 97 15.87 6.56 16.65
C SER A 97 16.09 5.60 15.48
N ALA A 98 17.07 4.70 15.63
CA ALA A 98 17.25 3.56 14.73
C ALA A 98 16.00 2.65 14.70
N ARG A 99 15.26 2.56 15.81
CA ARG A 99 13.99 1.83 15.89
C ARG A 99 12.95 2.40 14.94
N MET A 100 12.76 3.71 14.94
CA MET A 100 11.82 4.39 14.04
C MET A 100 12.21 4.17 12.57
N LEU A 101 13.48 4.34 12.23
CA LEU A 101 13.97 4.15 10.85
C LEU A 101 13.77 2.70 10.38
N TYR A 102 14.13 1.71 11.21
CA TYR A 102 13.89 0.30 10.89
C TYR A 102 12.41 0.00 10.71
N HIS A 103 11.57 0.54 11.60
CA HIS A 103 10.14 0.33 11.54
C HIS A 103 9.52 0.95 10.28
N MET A 104 9.91 2.16 9.91
CA MET A 104 9.50 2.79 8.66
C MET A 104 10.06 2.06 7.43
N ALA A 105 11.27 1.52 7.51
CA ALA A 105 11.83 0.72 6.42
C ALA A 105 10.92 -0.46 6.06
N ARG A 106 10.34 -1.13 7.07
CA ARG A 106 9.36 -2.21 6.86
C ARG A 106 8.01 -1.73 6.31
N ILE A 107 7.58 -0.52 6.65
CA ILE A 107 6.31 0.07 6.18
C ILE A 107 6.39 0.43 4.69
N TYR A 108 7.54 0.95 4.28
CA TYR A 108 7.82 1.49 2.94
C TYR A 108 8.58 0.52 2.03
N ASP A 109 8.85 -0.70 2.50
CA ASP A 109 9.38 -1.74 1.64
C ASP A 109 8.29 -2.21 0.66
N GLU A 110 8.63 -2.26 -0.63
CA GLU A 110 7.65 -2.44 -1.72
C GLU A 110 7.37 -3.90 -2.06
N PHE A 111 7.76 -4.86 -1.21
CA PHE A 111 7.71 -6.29 -1.53
C PHE A 111 6.49 -6.97 -0.89
N GLU A 112 5.37 -6.94 -1.62
CA GLU A 112 4.11 -7.61 -1.27
C GLU A 112 4.16 -9.13 -1.52
N GLY A 113 3.44 -9.91 -0.69
CA GLY A 113 3.09 -11.32 -0.99
C GLY A 113 4.22 -12.35 -0.84
N GLU A 114 5.33 -11.93 -0.28
CA GLU A 114 6.58 -12.66 -0.31
C GLU A 114 6.94 -12.89 1.19
N ASP A 115 6.81 -14.13 1.70
CA ASP A 115 6.90 -14.53 3.14
C ASP A 115 8.25 -14.19 3.77
N TYR A 116 8.48 -12.92 4.09
CA TYR A 116 9.81 -12.46 4.42
C TYR A 116 9.87 -11.45 5.56
N GLU A 117 10.86 -11.73 6.41
CA GLU A 117 11.37 -10.85 7.44
C GLU A 117 12.63 -10.17 6.87
N GLY A 118 12.52 -8.89 6.48
CA GLY A 118 13.62 -8.07 5.99
C GLY A 118 13.18 -6.63 5.73
N SER A 119 14.12 -5.78 5.36
CA SER A 119 13.86 -4.40 4.90
C SER A 119 14.96 -3.95 3.94
N SER A 120 14.70 -2.90 3.16
CA SER A 120 15.62 -2.36 2.15
C SER A 120 16.18 -0.99 2.51
N CYS A 121 17.29 -0.60 1.86
CA CYS A 121 17.84 0.74 1.99
C CYS A 121 16.86 1.79 1.48
N ARG A 122 16.25 1.56 0.30
CA ARG A 122 15.18 2.40 -0.25
C ARG A 122 14.02 2.58 0.71
N GLY A 123 13.54 1.50 1.34
CA GLY A 123 12.44 1.58 2.30
C GLY A 123 12.77 2.52 3.46
N ALA A 124 13.99 2.42 4.01
CA ALA A 124 14.47 3.31 5.08
C ALA A 124 14.54 4.77 4.61
N MET A 125 15.08 5.02 3.41
CA MET A 125 15.18 6.35 2.80
C MET A 125 13.79 6.97 2.56
N LYS A 126 12.83 6.19 2.02
CA LYS A 126 11.43 6.61 1.83
C LYS A 126 10.78 6.97 3.16
N GLY A 127 11.01 6.16 4.20
CA GLY A 127 10.54 6.44 5.56
C GLY A 127 11.03 7.77 6.09
N TRP A 128 12.34 8.02 6.03
CA TRP A 128 12.92 9.29 6.48
C TRP A 128 12.42 10.49 5.65
N HIS A 129 12.28 10.33 4.33
CA HIS A 129 11.71 11.36 3.45
C HIS A 129 10.26 11.73 3.77
N ARG A 130 9.44 10.75 4.17
CA ARG A 130 8.00 10.91 4.38
C ARG A 130 7.65 11.37 5.80
N HIS A 131 8.50 11.07 6.80
CA HIS A 131 8.19 11.35 8.21
C HIS A 131 9.24 12.16 8.98
N GLY A 132 10.46 12.27 8.46
CA GLY A 132 11.61 12.66 9.29
C GLY A 132 11.97 11.55 10.30
N VAL A 133 12.74 11.87 11.34
CA VAL A 133 13.13 10.89 12.37
C VAL A 133 13.18 11.52 13.77
N CYS A 134 12.56 10.87 14.76
CA CYS A 134 12.57 11.32 16.15
C CYS A 134 13.87 10.91 16.87
N LYS A 135 14.06 11.41 18.09
CA LYS A 135 15.26 11.07 18.88
C LYS A 135 15.17 9.65 19.45
N GLU A 136 16.33 9.07 19.74
CA GLU A 136 16.45 7.72 20.29
C GLU A 136 15.64 7.54 21.59
N HIS A 137 15.67 8.51 22.52
CA HIS A 137 14.91 8.38 23.77
C HIS A 137 13.38 8.44 23.60
N THR A 138 12.90 9.07 22.52
CA THR A 138 11.47 9.19 22.20
C THR A 138 10.93 7.89 21.62
N TRP A 139 11.77 7.15 20.91
CA TRP A 139 11.46 5.80 20.47
C TRP A 139 12.68 4.88 20.60
N PRO A 140 12.94 4.36 21.82
CA PRO A 140 14.16 3.61 22.08
C PRO A 140 14.14 2.26 21.38
N TYR A 141 15.33 1.86 20.92
CA TYR A 141 15.53 0.49 20.49
C TYR A 141 15.66 -0.43 21.70
N VAL A 142 14.79 -1.42 21.77
CA VAL A 142 14.86 -2.48 22.77
C VAL A 142 14.63 -3.79 22.01
N ALA A 143 15.67 -4.59 21.90
CA ALA A 143 15.62 -5.85 21.16
C ALA A 143 14.46 -6.74 21.66
N ASN A 144 13.71 -7.33 20.72
CA ASN A 144 12.53 -8.15 21.00
C ASN A 144 11.39 -7.44 21.76
N ASN A 145 11.43 -6.11 21.85
CA ASN A 145 10.37 -5.33 22.49
C ASN A 145 9.80 -4.33 21.49
N THR A 146 8.50 -4.43 21.28
CA THR A 146 7.75 -3.61 20.34
C THR A 146 7.10 -2.41 21.01
N ARG A 147 7.80 -1.79 21.97
CA ARG A 147 7.32 -0.64 22.73
C ARG A 147 6.89 0.49 21.79
N ALA A 148 5.67 0.98 22.00
CA ALA A 148 5.14 2.13 21.30
C ALA A 148 5.99 3.39 21.58
N PRO A 149 6.13 4.30 20.60
CA PRO A 149 6.83 5.56 20.81
C PRO A 149 6.14 6.43 21.86
N GLN A 150 6.89 7.37 22.43
CA GLN A 150 6.30 8.44 23.23
C GLN A 150 5.45 9.36 22.35
N LYS A 151 4.42 10.00 22.93
CA LYS A 151 3.39 10.76 22.18
C LYS A 151 3.95 11.87 21.28
N GLN A 152 5.12 12.42 21.60
CA GLN A 152 5.73 13.53 20.86
C GLN A 152 6.57 13.09 19.65
N TRP A 153 6.71 11.79 19.36
CA TRP A 153 7.57 11.28 18.29
C TRP A 153 7.35 11.98 16.95
N ALA A 154 6.10 12.16 16.53
CA ALA A 154 5.77 12.75 15.24
C ALA A 154 6.14 14.24 15.18
N ARG A 155 6.05 14.97 16.30
CA ARG A 155 6.45 16.39 16.39
C ARG A 155 7.95 16.56 16.37
N GLU A 156 8.67 15.61 16.95
CA GLU A 156 10.12 15.60 16.94
C GLU A 156 10.68 15.14 15.59
N ALA A 157 10.00 14.21 14.93
CA ALA A 157 10.46 13.68 13.64
C ALA A 157 10.63 14.77 12.57
N VAL A 158 9.71 15.75 12.53
CA VAL A 158 9.79 16.87 11.57
C VAL A 158 10.95 17.84 11.83
N GLN A 159 11.63 17.72 12.98
CA GLN A 159 12.83 18.52 13.29
C GLN A 159 14.08 17.94 12.63
N ASN A 160 14.07 16.65 12.24
CA ASN A 160 15.14 16.00 11.50
C ASN A 160 14.63 15.46 10.16
N PRO A 161 14.16 16.32 9.24
CA PRO A 161 13.67 15.87 7.95
C PRO A 161 14.84 15.48 7.03
N LEU A 162 14.56 14.62 6.06
CA LEU A 162 15.47 14.37 4.95
C LEU A 162 15.46 15.56 3.98
N GLY A 163 16.63 16.03 3.54
CA GLY A 163 16.78 17.06 2.50
C GLY A 163 16.73 16.47 1.09
N ALA A 164 17.80 16.64 0.32
CA ALA A 164 17.98 15.92 -0.94
C ALA A 164 18.57 14.53 -0.67
N TYR A 165 18.21 13.56 -1.52
CA TYR A 165 18.82 12.24 -1.54
C TYR A 165 18.93 11.72 -2.97
N TYR A 166 19.97 10.93 -3.20
CA TYR A 166 20.32 10.40 -4.51
C TYR A 166 20.84 8.98 -4.37
N ARG A 167 20.53 8.14 -5.37
CA ARG A 167 21.16 6.83 -5.53
C ARG A 167 22.51 7.03 -6.19
N ILE A 168 23.56 6.47 -5.61
CA ILE A 168 24.91 6.49 -6.18
C ILE A 168 25.06 5.25 -7.07
N ASN A 169 25.78 5.36 -8.18
CA ASN A 169 26.24 4.19 -8.91
C ASN A 169 27.23 3.41 -8.03
N LYS A 170 26.77 2.29 -7.45
CA LYS A 170 27.58 1.46 -6.55
C LYS A 170 28.84 0.89 -7.20
N ASP A 171 28.86 0.77 -8.53
CA ASP A 171 29.99 0.21 -9.28
C ASP A 171 31.05 1.28 -9.56
N SER A 172 30.76 2.56 -9.32
CA SER A 172 31.70 3.67 -9.41
C SER A 172 32.27 4.00 -8.03
N ILE A 173 33.49 3.51 -7.77
CA ILE A 173 34.25 3.87 -6.55
C ILE A 173 34.42 5.39 -6.46
N VAL A 174 34.69 6.05 -7.58
CA VAL A 174 34.94 7.51 -7.63
C VAL A 174 33.69 8.29 -7.25
N ASP A 175 32.50 7.87 -7.72
CA ASP A 175 31.25 8.56 -7.37
C ASP A 175 30.95 8.44 -5.88
N MET A 176 31.22 7.26 -5.29
CA MET A 176 31.08 7.05 -3.87
C MET A 176 32.06 7.88 -3.05
N GLN A 177 33.35 7.92 -3.44
CA GLN A 177 34.36 8.78 -2.81
C GLN A 177 33.94 10.26 -2.87
N ALA A 178 33.44 10.71 -4.02
CA ALA A 178 32.93 12.07 -4.19
C ALA A 178 31.74 12.36 -3.26
N ALA A 179 30.76 11.45 -3.18
CA ALA A 179 29.61 11.61 -2.28
C ALA A 179 30.01 11.63 -0.81
N ILE A 180 30.95 10.77 -0.40
CA ILE A 180 31.52 10.75 0.95
C ILE A 180 32.22 12.07 1.26
N LYS A 181 32.99 12.61 0.31
CA LYS A 181 33.71 13.87 0.49
C LYS A 181 32.75 15.06 0.56
N GLU A 182 31.75 15.10 -0.32
CA GLU A 182 30.77 16.19 -0.41
C GLU A 182 29.89 16.26 0.84
N VAL A 183 29.32 15.12 1.26
CA VAL A 183 28.30 15.09 2.31
C VAL A 183 28.85 14.64 3.66
N GLY A 184 29.83 13.74 3.65
CA GLY A 184 30.48 13.20 4.84
C GLY A 184 30.19 11.73 5.12
N ALA A 185 29.03 11.23 4.70
CA ALA A 185 28.67 9.84 4.86
C ALA A 185 27.67 9.41 3.80
N ILE A 186 27.70 8.13 3.46
CA ILE A 186 26.75 7.48 2.55
C ILE A 186 26.17 6.23 3.24
N TYR A 187 24.92 5.92 2.89
CA TYR A 187 24.17 4.79 3.41
C TYR A 187 24.24 3.63 2.43
N CYS A 188 24.74 2.47 2.89
CA CYS A 188 25.08 1.36 2.02
C CYS A 188 24.53 0.03 2.52
N SER A 189 24.37 -0.91 1.60
CA SER A 189 24.17 -2.34 1.89
C SER A 189 25.14 -3.17 1.07
N ALA A 190 25.53 -4.32 1.62
CA ALA A 190 26.35 -5.31 0.92
C ALA A 190 26.03 -6.72 1.41
N ILE A 191 26.39 -7.72 0.61
CA ILE A 191 26.46 -9.10 1.08
C ILE A 191 27.79 -9.25 1.86
N ILE A 192 27.72 -9.67 3.12
CA ILE A 192 28.89 -9.79 3.99
C ILE A 192 29.26 -11.26 4.26
N HIS A 193 30.50 -11.46 4.68
CA HIS A 193 31.11 -12.76 4.94
C HIS A 193 31.76 -12.86 6.33
N GLN A 194 32.29 -14.03 6.70
CA GLN A 194 32.87 -14.29 8.03
C GLN A 194 33.98 -13.32 8.46
N GLY A 195 34.73 -12.74 7.52
CA GLY A 195 35.76 -11.72 7.81
C GLY A 195 35.24 -10.48 8.55
N TRP A 196 33.93 -10.22 8.52
CA TRP A 196 33.32 -9.13 9.26
C TRP A 196 33.28 -9.35 10.78
N TRP A 197 33.57 -10.54 11.31
CA TRP A 197 33.59 -10.80 12.76
C TRP A 197 34.89 -10.33 13.45
N LEU A 198 35.17 -9.04 13.31
CA LEU A 198 36.34 -8.39 13.92
C LEU A 198 36.21 -8.27 15.43
N LYS A 199 37.35 -8.40 16.12
CA LYS A 199 37.50 -8.02 17.53
C LYS A 199 37.88 -6.54 17.64
N ALA A 200 37.95 -6.02 18.85
CA ALA A 200 38.46 -4.69 19.10
C ALA A 200 39.93 -4.59 18.63
N CYS A 201 40.26 -3.52 17.91
CA CYS A 201 41.59 -3.24 17.38
C CYS A 201 42.06 -1.86 17.86
N GLU A 202 43.37 -1.69 17.99
CA GLU A 202 44.00 -0.40 18.36
C GLU A 202 44.12 0.56 17.17
N THR A 203 44.12 0.02 15.94
CA THR A 203 44.19 0.78 14.69
C THR A 203 43.13 0.29 13.72
N LEU A 204 42.79 1.11 12.74
CA LEU A 204 41.74 0.83 11.75
C LEU A 204 42.07 -0.43 10.92
N PRO A 205 41.34 -1.55 11.10
CA PRO A 205 41.65 -2.80 10.42
C PRO A 205 41.05 -2.85 9.02
N ILE A 206 41.72 -3.53 8.10
CA ILE A 206 41.15 -3.94 6.81
C ILE A 206 40.39 -5.27 7.01
N ILE A 207 39.15 -5.34 6.54
CA ILE A 207 38.34 -6.56 6.58
C ILE A 207 39.00 -7.60 5.67
N ALA A 208 39.42 -8.72 6.26
CA ALA A 208 40.01 -9.82 5.51
C ALA A 208 38.93 -10.57 4.73
N TYR A 209 39.10 -10.66 3.41
CA TYR A 209 38.15 -11.38 2.56
C TYR A 209 37.97 -12.83 3.00
N ASN A 210 36.73 -13.32 2.95
CA ASN A 210 36.41 -14.72 3.20
C ASN A 210 35.33 -15.18 2.21
N SER A 211 35.53 -16.34 1.57
CA SER A 211 34.58 -16.89 0.60
C SER A 211 33.26 -17.37 1.21
N ASN A 212 33.18 -17.49 2.54
CA ASN A 212 31.97 -17.92 3.25
C ASN A 212 31.02 -16.73 3.43
N THR A 213 30.19 -16.51 2.41
CA THR A 213 29.08 -15.56 2.42
C THR A 213 28.05 -15.89 3.50
N ILE A 214 27.60 -14.89 4.24
CA ILE A 214 26.64 -15.05 5.35
C ILE A 214 25.27 -14.45 5.00
N GLY A 215 25.21 -13.18 4.59
CA GLY A 215 23.93 -12.51 4.33
C GLY A 215 24.07 -11.02 4.05
N GLY A 216 22.95 -10.36 3.76
CA GLY A 216 22.91 -8.92 3.51
C GLY A 216 22.97 -8.10 4.79
N HIS A 217 23.81 -7.07 4.81
CA HIS A 217 23.97 -6.14 5.93
C HIS A 217 23.97 -4.69 5.44
N ALA A 218 23.38 -3.79 6.22
CA ALA A 218 23.32 -2.36 5.93
C ALA A 218 24.09 -1.56 6.99
N PHE A 219 24.84 -0.55 6.55
CA PHE A 219 25.81 0.19 7.35
C PHE A 219 26.07 1.59 6.75
N ALA A 220 26.85 2.41 7.45
CA ALA A 220 27.31 3.69 6.93
C ALA A 220 28.74 3.56 6.42
N ILE A 221 29.07 4.26 5.33
CA ILE A 221 30.45 4.53 4.92
C ILE A 221 30.71 6.02 5.17
N VAL A 222 31.76 6.32 5.93
CA VAL A 222 32.06 7.69 6.43
C VAL A 222 33.37 8.25 5.88
N GLY A 223 34.11 7.46 5.11
CA GLY A 223 35.45 7.80 4.64
C GLY A 223 35.97 6.82 3.60
N TYR A 224 37.16 7.10 3.09
CA TYR A 224 37.90 6.26 2.16
C TYR A 224 39.41 6.54 2.28
N ASN A 225 40.24 5.57 1.88
CA ASN A 225 41.69 5.70 1.74
C ASN A 225 42.19 4.92 0.52
N ALA A 226 43.50 4.66 0.43
CA ALA A 226 44.08 3.89 -0.67
C ALA A 226 43.62 2.40 -0.69
N ASP A 227 43.27 1.84 0.47
CA ASP A 227 42.89 0.43 0.60
C ASP A 227 41.41 0.19 0.32
N GLY A 228 40.54 1.13 0.70
CA GLY A 228 39.10 0.96 0.55
C GLY A 228 38.24 2.01 1.25
N PHE A 229 37.00 1.63 1.51
CA PHE A 229 36.00 2.47 2.18
C PHE A 229 35.98 2.24 3.69
N MET A 230 35.86 3.31 4.48
CA MET A 230 35.77 3.25 5.93
C MET A 230 34.32 3.09 6.37
N VAL A 231 34.01 1.91 6.89
CA VAL A 231 32.68 1.51 7.34
C VAL A 231 32.51 1.87 8.82
N GLN A 232 31.39 2.51 9.17
CA GLN A 232 30.86 2.50 10.53
C GLN A 232 29.85 1.36 10.64
N ASN A 233 30.14 0.36 11.47
CA ASN A 233 29.21 -0.73 11.73
C ASN A 233 28.25 -0.40 12.87
N SER A 234 27.24 -1.25 13.05
CA SER A 234 26.19 -1.16 14.08
C SER A 234 26.28 -2.29 15.09
N TRP A 235 27.49 -2.76 15.40
CA TRP A 235 27.77 -3.90 16.29
C TRP A 235 28.50 -3.50 17.58
N GLY A 236 28.39 -2.23 17.97
CA GLY A 236 29.02 -1.67 19.17
C GLY A 236 30.46 -1.21 18.95
N SER A 237 30.98 -0.44 19.91
CA SER A 237 32.29 0.20 19.84
C SER A 237 33.48 -0.76 19.96
N SER A 238 33.24 -1.99 20.40
CA SER A 238 34.25 -3.06 20.48
C SER A 238 34.44 -3.82 19.17
N TRP A 239 33.73 -3.45 18.10
CA TRP A 239 33.93 -4.03 16.78
C TRP A 239 34.98 -3.22 16.01
N GLY A 240 36.03 -3.87 15.52
CA GLY A 240 37.11 -3.20 14.78
C GLY A 240 37.78 -2.10 15.61
N PHE A 241 38.14 -1.00 14.96
CA PHE A 241 38.67 0.19 15.61
C PHE A 241 37.55 1.15 15.97
N CYS A 242 37.16 1.21 17.24
CA CYS A 242 36.10 2.11 17.72
C CYS A 242 34.76 1.97 16.98
N GLY A 243 34.42 0.79 16.44
CA GLY A 243 33.23 0.58 15.60
C GLY A 243 33.47 0.71 14.10
N PHE A 244 34.71 0.91 13.67
CA PHE A 244 35.09 1.14 12.27
C PHE A 244 36.06 0.08 11.72
N ALA A 245 36.00 -0.13 10.40
CA ALA A 245 36.95 -0.94 9.64
C ALA A 245 36.97 -0.49 8.17
N VAL A 246 37.93 -0.98 7.39
CA VAL A 246 38.02 -0.73 5.94
C VAL A 246 37.51 -1.94 5.17
N ILE A 247 36.51 -1.73 4.30
CA ILE A 247 36.15 -2.70 3.26
C ILE A 247 37.00 -2.42 2.00
N PRO A 248 37.80 -3.39 1.52
CA PRO A 248 38.59 -3.23 0.30
C PRO A 248 37.73 -2.86 -0.91
N TYR A 249 38.25 -2.03 -1.82
CA TYR A 249 37.53 -1.63 -3.03
C TYR A 249 37.07 -2.82 -3.89
N LYS A 250 37.93 -3.83 -4.03
CA LYS A 250 37.59 -5.06 -4.76
C LYS A 250 36.40 -5.78 -4.12
N GLU A 251 36.40 -5.92 -2.79
CA GLU A 251 35.30 -6.55 -2.05
C GLU A 251 33.99 -5.77 -2.23
N TRP A 252 34.07 -4.44 -2.19
CA TRP A 252 32.90 -3.58 -2.43
C TRP A 252 32.32 -3.77 -3.84
N VAL A 253 33.14 -3.73 -4.88
CA VAL A 253 32.64 -3.88 -6.27
C VAL A 253 31.95 -5.24 -6.46
N GLU A 254 32.47 -6.29 -5.84
CA GLU A 254 31.90 -7.64 -5.95
C GLU A 254 30.61 -7.82 -5.12
N ASN A 255 30.51 -7.22 -3.93
CA ASN A 255 29.46 -7.56 -2.96
C ASN A 255 28.53 -6.39 -2.56
N GLY A 256 28.89 -5.16 -2.93
CA GLY A 256 28.08 -3.96 -2.71
C GLY A 256 26.73 -4.08 -3.42
N SER A 257 25.66 -3.75 -2.70
CA SER A 257 24.28 -3.91 -3.16
C SER A 257 23.59 -2.58 -3.41
N ASP A 258 23.64 -1.64 -2.46
CA ASP A 258 23.05 -0.31 -2.60
C ASP A 258 23.98 0.76 -2.03
N ALA A 259 23.95 1.95 -2.62
CA ALA A 259 24.62 3.14 -2.13
C ALA A 259 23.71 4.36 -2.31
N TRP A 260 23.44 5.06 -1.20
CA TRP A 260 22.59 6.25 -1.15
C TRP A 260 23.35 7.38 -0.46
N VAL A 261 23.26 8.59 -1.01
CA VAL A 261 23.71 9.81 -0.33
C VAL A 261 22.50 10.66 0.01
N ALA A 262 22.50 11.26 1.20
CA ALA A 262 21.44 12.15 1.63
C ALA A 262 21.96 13.23 2.56
N VAL A 263 21.35 14.40 2.46
CA VAL A 263 21.64 15.55 3.32
C VAL A 263 20.53 15.77 4.33
N LEU A 264 20.87 16.36 5.48
CA LEU A 264 19.89 16.80 6.46
C LEU A 264 19.04 17.93 5.86
N GLY A 265 17.72 17.82 5.99
CA GLY A 265 16.79 18.87 5.57
C GLY A 265 16.70 19.97 6.62
N ALA A 266 16.38 21.19 6.18
CA ALA A 266 16.06 22.27 7.11
C ALA A 266 14.74 21.94 7.86
N PRO A 267 14.65 22.22 9.18
CA PRO A 267 13.43 21.99 9.94
C PRO A 267 12.22 22.72 9.32
N VAL A 268 11.12 21.99 9.16
CA VAL A 268 9.88 22.55 8.59
C VAL A 268 8.94 22.94 9.73
N ARG A 269 8.24 24.07 9.60
CA ARG A 269 7.17 24.48 10.54
C ARG A 269 5.90 23.64 10.32
N LEU A 270 5.96 22.38 10.70
CA LEU A 270 4.83 21.45 10.73
C LEU A 270 4.44 21.16 12.18
N ALA A 271 3.13 20.95 12.43
CA ALA A 271 2.65 20.61 13.76
C ALA A 271 3.11 19.21 14.21
N ALA A 272 3.18 18.25 13.27
CA ALA A 272 3.67 16.88 13.42
C ALA A 272 3.84 16.23 12.03
N SER A 273 4.58 15.13 11.94
CA SER A 273 4.55 14.24 10.78
C SER A 273 3.28 13.37 10.78
N PRO A 274 2.88 12.81 9.62
CA PRO A 274 1.76 11.88 9.55
C PRO A 274 1.99 10.65 10.45
N HIS A 275 0.93 10.23 11.16
CA HIS A 275 0.96 9.01 11.97
C HIS A 275 0.62 7.74 11.18
N THR A 276 0.18 7.90 9.95
CA THR A 276 -0.14 6.84 9.00
C THR A 276 0.93 6.76 7.93
N PHE A 277 0.89 5.73 7.09
CA PHE A 277 1.57 5.76 5.80
C PHE A 277 1.22 7.04 5.02
N SER A 278 2.16 7.53 4.23
CA SER A 278 2.05 8.73 3.40
C SER A 278 2.65 8.44 2.04
N ASN A 279 1.99 8.78 0.93
CA ASN A 279 2.61 8.77 -0.40
C ASN A 279 3.45 10.03 -0.64
N HIS A 280 3.18 11.08 0.12
CA HIS A 280 3.81 12.38 -0.03
C HIS A 280 5.04 12.55 0.86
N SER A 281 6.02 13.34 0.39
CA SER A 281 7.16 13.75 1.22
C SER A 281 6.70 14.67 2.32
N LEU A 282 7.43 14.71 3.42
CA LEU A 282 7.09 15.56 4.57
C LEU A 282 6.93 17.04 4.17
N GLN A 283 7.77 17.54 3.24
CA GLN A 283 7.69 18.91 2.74
C GLN A 283 6.42 19.16 1.92
N THR A 284 5.92 18.13 1.22
CA THR A 284 4.70 18.23 0.42
C THR A 284 3.43 18.01 1.21
N VAL A 285 3.46 17.27 2.33
CA VAL A 285 2.30 17.08 3.23
C VAL A 285 1.75 18.43 3.72
N ALA A 286 2.62 19.42 3.97
CA ALA A 286 2.20 20.79 4.31
C ALA A 286 1.32 21.45 3.22
N ALA A 287 1.54 21.06 1.96
CA ALA A 287 0.95 21.62 0.76
C ALA A 287 -0.07 20.69 0.08
N ASP A 288 -0.41 19.55 0.71
CA ASP A 288 -1.29 18.49 0.16
C ASP A 288 -2.69 19.02 -0.21
N TYR A 289 -3.14 20.10 0.45
CA TYR A 289 -4.38 20.78 0.10
C TYR A 289 -4.25 21.82 -1.03
N THR A 290 -3.04 22.31 -1.33
CA THR A 290 -2.89 23.55 -2.11
C THR A 290 -2.47 23.33 -3.56
N GLU A 291 -1.58 22.37 -3.92
CA GLU A 291 -0.98 22.44 -5.27
C GLU A 291 -0.57 21.14 -6.01
N ARG A 292 -0.49 19.96 -5.38
CA ARG A 292 0.21 18.79 -6.00
C ARG A 292 -0.59 17.49 -6.16
N GLY A 293 -1.91 17.57 -6.28
CA GLY A 293 -2.71 16.43 -6.74
C GLY A 293 -2.62 16.24 -8.26
N SER A 294 -3.06 15.08 -8.75
CA SER A 294 -3.41 14.91 -10.17
C SER A 294 -4.32 16.05 -10.64
N ARG A 295 -4.37 16.35 -11.95
CA ARG A 295 -5.27 17.39 -12.49
C ARG A 295 -6.71 17.24 -11.96
N MET A 296 -7.13 15.99 -11.72
CA MET A 296 -8.43 15.61 -11.17
C MET A 296 -8.57 15.86 -9.66
N MET A 297 -7.55 15.57 -8.85
CA MET A 297 -7.54 15.98 -7.43
C MET A 297 -7.57 17.50 -7.28
N ARG A 298 -6.85 18.22 -8.15
CA ARG A 298 -6.84 19.68 -8.11
C ARG A 298 -8.21 20.28 -8.46
N SER A 299 -8.95 19.72 -9.43
CA SER A 299 -10.31 20.21 -9.72
C SER A 299 -11.24 19.99 -8.53
N THR A 300 -11.11 18.83 -7.89
CA THR A 300 -11.89 18.46 -6.70
C THR A 300 -11.60 19.37 -5.51
N LEU A 301 -10.34 19.62 -5.19
CA LEU A 301 -9.96 20.49 -4.07
C LEU A 301 -10.38 21.95 -4.28
N ASN A 302 -10.46 22.40 -5.54
CA ASN A 302 -10.95 23.74 -5.88
C ASN A 302 -12.47 23.80 -6.07
N TYR A 303 -13.18 22.69 -5.90
CA TYR A 303 -14.63 22.69 -5.94
C TYR A 303 -15.17 23.53 -4.77
N PRO A 304 -16.08 24.48 -5.01
CA PRO A 304 -16.63 25.34 -3.96
C PRO A 304 -17.73 24.61 -3.19
N TYR A 305 -17.30 23.77 -2.24
CA TYR A 305 -18.19 23.03 -1.36
C TYR A 305 -19.10 23.96 -0.56
N GLU A 306 -20.41 23.70 -0.60
CA GLU A 306 -21.42 24.36 0.23
C GLU A 306 -21.24 23.97 1.70
N ASN A 307 -20.91 22.70 1.97
CA ASN A 307 -20.64 22.22 3.32
C ASN A 307 -19.15 21.92 3.55
N THR A 308 -18.52 22.62 4.48
CA THR A 308 -17.10 22.38 4.81
C THR A 308 -16.85 20.99 5.39
N ARG A 309 -17.87 20.30 5.93
CA ARG A 309 -17.76 18.90 6.40
C ARG A 309 -17.68 17.88 5.25
N ALA A 310 -18.02 18.29 4.03
CA ALA A 310 -17.92 17.48 2.82
C ALA A 310 -16.60 17.69 2.06
N MET A 311 -15.76 18.64 2.50
CA MET A 311 -14.47 18.87 1.85
C MET A 311 -13.59 17.61 1.90
N PRO A 312 -12.79 17.33 0.85
CA PRO A 312 -11.92 16.18 0.81
C PRO A 312 -10.97 16.15 2.01
N TRP A 313 -10.75 14.96 2.57
CA TRP A 313 -9.77 14.75 3.62
C TRP A 313 -8.33 14.81 3.10
N ASN A 314 -7.39 15.04 4.02
CA ASN A 314 -5.99 14.76 3.75
C ASN A 314 -5.74 13.26 3.75
N GLU A 315 -4.56 12.88 3.25
CA GLU A 315 -4.15 11.48 3.18
C GLU A 315 -4.14 10.79 4.55
N GLU A 316 -3.69 11.47 5.62
CA GLU A 316 -3.64 10.90 6.97
C GLU A 316 -5.02 10.50 7.49
N GLU A 317 -6.02 11.37 7.33
CA GLU A 317 -7.38 11.08 7.80
C GLU A 317 -8.06 10.01 6.95
N ALA A 318 -7.75 9.93 5.64
CA ALA A 318 -8.18 8.84 4.78
C ALA A 318 -7.61 7.49 5.27
N TYR A 319 -6.30 7.37 5.48
CA TYR A 319 -5.68 6.13 6.00
C TYR A 319 -6.21 5.71 7.37
N ARG A 320 -6.61 6.65 8.24
CA ARG A 320 -7.26 6.33 9.54
C ARG A 320 -8.62 5.66 9.37
N HIS A 321 -9.25 5.78 8.21
CA HIS A 321 -10.52 5.16 7.86
C HIS A 321 -10.35 4.03 6.83
N THR A 322 -9.13 3.48 6.67
CA THR A 322 -8.85 2.44 5.68
C THR A 322 -8.15 1.23 6.30
N LEU A 323 -8.75 0.05 6.13
CA LEU A 323 -8.06 -1.22 6.30
C LEU A 323 -7.45 -1.62 4.96
N VAL A 324 -6.12 -1.56 4.87
CA VAL A 324 -5.39 -1.99 3.67
C VAL A 324 -5.01 -3.47 3.80
N ILE A 325 -5.33 -4.26 2.79
CA ILE A 325 -5.10 -5.70 2.73
C ILE A 325 -4.03 -5.99 1.66
N GLY A 326 -3.01 -6.77 2.03
CA GLY A 326 -1.98 -7.24 1.10
C GLY A 326 -2.48 -8.37 0.19
N ASN A 327 -1.64 -8.75 -0.79
CA ASN A 327 -1.94 -9.85 -1.71
C ASN A 327 -1.90 -11.24 -1.06
N ASP A 328 -1.68 -11.31 0.24
CA ASP A 328 -1.77 -12.50 1.08
C ASP A 328 -3.09 -12.56 1.88
N GLY A 329 -3.96 -11.56 1.74
CA GLY A 329 -5.17 -11.42 2.56
C GLY A 329 -4.91 -10.90 3.99
N ARG A 330 -3.66 -10.63 4.37
CA ARG A 330 -3.34 -10.07 5.69
C ARG A 330 -3.38 -8.55 5.65
N PRO A 331 -3.57 -7.87 6.81
CA PRO A 331 -3.51 -6.43 6.84
C PRO A 331 -2.09 -5.94 6.51
N LYS A 332 -1.97 -4.73 5.97
CA LYS A 332 -0.70 -4.00 5.85
C LYS A 332 -0.48 -3.12 7.08
N LEU A 333 0.79 -2.93 7.44
CA LEU A 333 1.18 -1.98 8.47
C LEU A 333 1.07 -0.57 7.89
N ARG A 334 0.07 0.18 8.36
CA ARG A 334 -0.25 1.54 7.87
C ARG A 334 -0.35 2.57 8.96
N ILE A 335 -0.35 2.17 10.24
CA ILE A 335 -0.16 3.08 11.36
C ILE A 335 1.30 3.00 11.81
N VAL A 336 2.04 4.10 11.65
CA VAL A 336 3.49 4.14 11.87
C VAL A 336 3.86 3.74 13.29
N SER A 337 3.06 4.11 14.29
CA SER A 337 3.36 3.79 15.69
C SER A 337 3.08 2.35 16.11
N GLU A 338 2.38 1.57 15.29
CA GLU A 338 1.95 0.22 15.67
C GLU A 338 2.99 -0.83 15.28
N PRO A 339 3.22 -1.84 16.12
CA PRO A 339 4.38 -2.72 15.98
C PRO A 339 4.29 -3.73 14.83
N ASP A 340 3.08 -4.06 14.41
CA ASP A 340 2.79 -5.09 13.42
C ASP A 340 1.47 -4.78 12.67
N PRO A 341 1.25 -5.42 11.51
CA PRO A 341 0.06 -5.18 10.71
C PRO A 341 -1.25 -5.53 11.42
N GLU A 342 -1.27 -6.57 12.26
CA GLU A 342 -2.47 -6.98 13.00
C GLU A 342 -2.90 -5.90 14.00
N ARG A 343 -1.95 -5.32 14.74
CA ARG A 343 -2.21 -4.23 15.68
C ARG A 343 -2.62 -2.95 14.96
N SER A 344 -1.99 -2.64 13.83
CA SER A 344 -2.41 -1.56 12.92
C SER A 344 -3.87 -1.73 12.49
N ALA A 345 -4.26 -2.92 12.06
CA ALA A 345 -5.64 -3.24 11.68
C ALA A 345 -6.61 -3.08 12.85
N ARG A 346 -6.28 -3.62 14.04
CA ARG A 346 -7.13 -3.47 15.24
C ARG A 346 -7.33 -2.01 15.62
N LYS A 347 -6.31 -1.17 15.50
CA LYS A 347 -6.43 0.28 15.78
C LYS A 347 -7.43 0.96 14.85
N VAL A 348 -7.37 0.66 13.55
CA VAL A 348 -8.31 1.19 12.55
C VAL A 348 -9.73 0.64 12.76
N CYS A 349 -9.85 -0.67 12.96
CA CYS A 349 -11.15 -1.38 13.04
C CYS A 349 -11.84 -1.25 14.41
N TYR A 350 -11.14 -0.79 15.43
CA TYR A 350 -11.68 -0.68 16.79
C TYR A 350 -11.45 0.68 17.42
N GLU A 351 -10.19 1.07 17.62
CA GLU A 351 -9.85 2.21 18.47
C GLU A 351 -10.35 3.54 17.90
N TYR A 352 -10.16 3.77 16.61
CA TYR A 352 -10.64 4.99 15.95
C TYR A 352 -12.18 5.05 15.87
N ILE A 353 -12.83 3.93 15.58
CA ILE A 353 -14.30 3.83 15.57
C ILE A 353 -14.86 4.09 16.96
N LYS A 354 -14.35 3.38 17.98
CA LYS A 354 -14.75 3.54 19.38
C LYS A 354 -14.56 4.96 19.87
N ALA A 355 -13.42 5.59 19.54
CA ALA A 355 -13.16 6.96 19.91
C ALA A 355 -14.18 7.93 19.28
N TRP A 356 -14.58 7.71 18.03
CA TRP A 356 -15.62 8.52 17.38
C TRP A 356 -17.02 8.27 17.96
N MET A 357 -17.38 7.01 18.23
CA MET A 357 -18.68 6.67 18.82
C MET A 357 -18.85 7.25 20.23
N LYS A 358 -17.76 7.31 21.01
CA LYS A 358 -17.79 7.91 22.35
C LYS A 358 -17.99 9.44 22.34
N LYS A 359 -17.78 10.13 21.21
CA LYS A 359 -18.02 11.58 21.11
C LYS A 359 -19.50 11.94 21.10
N SER A 360 -20.40 11.02 20.71
CA SER A 360 -21.83 11.28 20.65
C SER A 360 -22.64 9.99 20.73
N GLN A 361 -23.71 10.00 21.52
CA GLN A 361 -24.63 8.86 21.60
C GLN A 361 -25.39 8.59 20.27
N LYS A 362 -25.44 9.57 19.35
CA LYS A 362 -26.04 9.41 18.02
C LYS A 362 -25.14 8.65 17.04
N ASN A 363 -23.84 8.54 17.34
CA ASN A 363 -22.86 7.90 16.47
C ASN A 363 -22.93 6.38 16.65
N ARG A 364 -23.77 5.72 15.84
CA ARG A 364 -24.03 4.27 15.94
C ARG A 364 -23.96 3.50 14.63
N LYS A 365 -23.78 4.17 13.50
CA LYS A 365 -23.72 3.52 12.19
C LYS A 365 -22.29 3.42 11.71
N ILE A 366 -21.89 2.23 11.27
CA ILE A 366 -20.62 1.97 10.59
C ILE A 366 -20.94 1.50 9.17
N ALA A 367 -20.36 2.15 8.16
CA ALA A 367 -20.39 1.67 6.79
C ALA A 367 -19.05 1.06 6.43
N ILE A 368 -19.06 -0.22 6.08
CA ILE A 368 -17.90 -0.94 5.55
C ILE A 368 -17.98 -0.87 4.03
N TYR A 369 -17.08 -0.11 3.43
CA TYR A 369 -17.06 0.11 1.98
C TYR A 369 -15.91 -0.65 1.35
N VAL A 370 -16.21 -1.65 0.54
CA VAL A 370 -15.23 -2.47 -0.18
C VAL A 370 -15.16 -2.00 -1.62
N HIS A 371 -14.05 -1.37 -1.99
CA HIS A 371 -13.82 -0.94 -3.37
C HIS A 371 -13.70 -2.12 -4.33
N GLY A 372 -13.88 -1.85 -5.63
CA GLY A 372 -13.45 -2.78 -6.67
C GLY A 372 -11.94 -2.94 -6.55
N GLY A 373 -11.45 -4.18 -6.48
CA GLY A 373 -10.02 -4.49 -6.32
C GLY A 373 -9.20 -4.19 -7.58
N LEU A 374 -9.42 -3.02 -8.20
CA LEU A 374 -8.95 -2.60 -9.52
C LEU A 374 -7.92 -1.46 -9.45
N ASN A 375 -7.95 -0.67 -8.38
CA ASN A 375 -7.23 0.61 -8.26
C ASN A 375 -5.92 0.44 -7.49
N SER A 376 -4.92 1.29 -7.72
CA SER A 376 -3.72 1.32 -6.87
C SER A 376 -4.08 1.69 -5.41
N GLU A 377 -3.18 1.46 -4.45
CA GLU A 377 -3.42 1.90 -3.05
C GLU A 377 -3.62 3.42 -2.99
N GLU A 378 -2.82 4.15 -3.76
CA GLU A 378 -2.87 5.61 -3.87
C GLU A 378 -4.20 6.10 -4.47
N ASP A 379 -4.66 5.49 -5.56
CA ASP A 379 -5.95 5.86 -6.18
C ASP A 379 -7.14 5.54 -5.27
N SER A 380 -7.08 4.40 -4.57
CA SER A 380 -8.07 4.06 -3.57
C SER A 380 -8.10 5.10 -2.45
N ILE A 381 -6.96 5.56 -1.96
CA ILE A 381 -6.89 6.58 -0.91
C ILE A 381 -7.39 7.93 -1.42
N ASN A 382 -7.04 8.33 -2.66
CA ASN A 382 -7.57 9.54 -3.28
C ASN A 382 -9.10 9.51 -3.42
N ARG A 383 -9.66 8.36 -3.79
CA ARG A 383 -11.11 8.14 -3.80
C ARG A 383 -11.73 8.28 -2.41
N ILE A 384 -11.11 7.70 -1.40
CA ILE A 384 -11.56 7.76 0.01
C ILE A 384 -11.53 9.18 0.54
N ARG A 385 -10.50 9.97 0.22
CA ARG A 385 -10.40 11.38 0.61
C ARG A 385 -11.65 12.17 0.22
N ILE A 386 -12.26 11.85 -0.91
CA ILE A 386 -13.43 12.55 -1.44
C ILE A 386 -14.74 11.95 -0.95
N LEU A 387 -14.84 10.63 -0.92
CA LEU A 387 -16.09 9.93 -0.63
C LEU A 387 -16.39 9.85 0.88
N ALA A 388 -15.38 9.59 1.70
CA ALA A 388 -15.52 9.39 3.15
C ALA A 388 -16.12 10.58 3.93
N PRO A 389 -15.78 11.86 3.61
CA PRO A 389 -16.39 13.02 4.25
C PRO A 389 -17.91 12.99 4.26
N TYR A 390 -18.56 12.58 3.17
CA TYR A 390 -20.02 12.54 3.07
C TYR A 390 -20.67 11.54 4.04
N PHE A 391 -20.05 10.37 4.23
CA PHE A 391 -20.50 9.40 5.25
C PHE A 391 -20.39 10.02 6.65
N LYS A 392 -19.23 10.59 6.96
CA LYS A 392 -18.95 11.19 8.27
C LYS A 392 -19.87 12.36 8.59
N ALA A 393 -20.13 13.22 7.60
CA ALA A 393 -20.97 14.40 7.72
C ALA A 393 -22.46 14.05 7.98
N ASN A 394 -22.89 12.85 7.57
CA ASN A 394 -24.22 12.30 7.80
C ASN A 394 -24.30 11.36 9.02
N GLY A 395 -23.27 11.32 9.88
CA GLY A 395 -23.30 10.55 11.13
C GLY A 395 -23.06 9.05 10.96
N VAL A 396 -22.42 8.66 9.86
CA VAL A 396 -21.98 7.28 9.60
C VAL A 396 -20.46 7.24 9.68
N TYR A 397 -19.88 6.27 10.40
CA TYR A 397 -18.43 6.06 10.36
C TYR A 397 -18.08 5.28 9.09
N PRO A 398 -17.33 5.85 8.13
CA PRO A 398 -16.86 5.10 6.99
C PRO A 398 -15.62 4.28 7.36
N LEU A 399 -15.61 2.99 7.10
CA LEU A 399 -14.39 2.18 7.10
C LEU A 399 -14.25 1.55 5.71
N PHE A 400 -13.24 2.00 4.99
CA PHE A 400 -12.94 1.53 3.65
C PHE A 400 -12.00 0.34 3.67
N ILE A 401 -12.21 -0.60 2.76
CA ILE A 401 -11.35 -1.76 2.56
C ILE A 401 -10.66 -1.60 1.21
N THR A 402 -9.35 -1.32 1.26
CA THR A 402 -8.47 -1.28 0.09
C THR A 402 -7.77 -2.61 -0.02
N TRP A 403 -8.06 -3.37 -1.07
CA TRP A 403 -7.58 -4.73 -1.24
C TRP A 403 -7.26 -4.97 -2.71
N LYS A 404 -6.24 -5.79 -2.97
CA LYS A 404 -5.70 -6.10 -4.30
C LYS A 404 -5.57 -4.87 -5.21
N THR A 405 -4.45 -4.18 -5.09
CA THR A 405 -4.22 -2.95 -5.85
C THR A 405 -3.62 -3.25 -7.22
N GLY A 406 -4.06 -2.55 -8.28
CA GLY A 406 -3.48 -2.65 -9.63
C GLY A 406 -3.93 -3.86 -10.47
N PHE A 407 -5.03 -4.52 -10.12
CA PHE A 407 -5.54 -5.69 -10.85
C PHE A 407 -5.94 -5.39 -12.31
N VAL A 408 -6.72 -4.32 -12.54
CA VAL A 408 -7.15 -3.98 -13.91
C VAL A 408 -6.00 -3.39 -14.70
N GLU A 409 -5.12 -2.61 -14.10
CA GLU A 409 -3.89 -2.18 -14.77
C GLU A 409 -3.07 -3.39 -15.21
N SER A 410 -2.89 -4.38 -14.34
CA SER A 410 -2.20 -5.63 -14.70
C SER A 410 -2.90 -6.37 -15.84
N ILE A 411 -4.23 -6.44 -15.84
CA ILE A 411 -4.99 -7.11 -16.91
C ILE A 411 -4.92 -6.31 -18.21
N VAL A 412 -5.14 -4.99 -18.16
CA VAL A 412 -5.14 -4.10 -19.32
C VAL A 412 -3.76 -4.06 -19.95
N ASN A 413 -2.69 -3.91 -19.15
CA ASN A 413 -1.31 -3.93 -19.62
C ASN A 413 -0.98 -5.29 -20.26
N GLN A 414 -1.33 -6.42 -19.60
CA GLN A 414 -1.10 -7.75 -20.17
C GLN A 414 -1.86 -7.97 -21.49
N ILE A 415 -3.11 -7.50 -21.57
CA ILE A 415 -3.92 -7.59 -22.80
C ILE A 415 -3.32 -6.69 -23.89
N GLN A 416 -2.87 -5.48 -23.56
CA GLN A 416 -2.22 -4.56 -24.49
C GLN A 416 -0.91 -5.13 -25.04
N ASP A 417 -0.01 -5.61 -24.17
CA ASP A 417 1.29 -6.17 -24.55
C ASP A 417 1.13 -7.37 -25.50
N GLN A 418 0.20 -8.27 -25.19
CA GLN A 418 -0.05 -9.47 -25.99
C GLN A 418 -0.71 -9.14 -27.33
N ILE A 419 -1.55 -8.11 -27.36
CA ILE A 419 -2.12 -7.61 -28.61
C ILE A 419 -1.05 -6.97 -29.48
N SER A 420 -0.13 -6.20 -28.89
CA SER A 420 1.02 -5.66 -29.61
C SER A 420 1.87 -6.79 -30.23
N GLU A 421 2.08 -7.91 -29.51
CA GLU A 421 2.75 -9.09 -30.07
C GLU A 421 1.96 -9.75 -31.21
N ILE A 422 0.63 -9.85 -31.11
CA ILE A 422 -0.22 -10.40 -32.17
C ILE A 422 -0.20 -9.51 -33.41
N PHE A 423 -0.32 -8.19 -33.25
CA PHE A 423 -0.26 -7.25 -34.39
C PHE A 423 1.13 -7.22 -35.03
N PHE A 424 2.19 -7.27 -34.22
CA PHE A 424 3.58 -7.36 -34.69
C PHE A 424 3.82 -8.66 -35.47
N SER A 425 3.40 -9.81 -34.93
CA SER A 425 3.54 -11.11 -35.60
C SER A 425 2.66 -11.25 -36.84
N ALA A 426 1.58 -10.49 -36.95
CA ALA A 426 0.71 -10.42 -38.12
C ALA A 426 1.11 -9.35 -39.16
N GLY A 427 2.21 -8.60 -38.94
CA GLY A 427 2.72 -7.60 -39.90
C GLY A 427 1.82 -6.38 -40.10
N MET A 428 0.99 -6.01 -39.12
CA MET A 428 0.06 -4.88 -39.22
C MET A 428 0.57 -3.65 -38.45
N GLU A 429 0.79 -2.52 -39.14
CA GLU A 429 1.01 -1.23 -38.49
C GLU A 429 -0.31 -0.65 -37.95
N THR A 430 -0.31 -0.23 -36.68
CA THR A 430 -1.44 0.32 -35.91
C THR A 430 -2.04 1.63 -36.44
N SER A 431 -1.51 2.18 -37.53
CA SER A 431 -1.86 3.49 -38.08
C SER A 431 -2.85 3.47 -39.26
N SER A 432 -3.35 2.31 -39.69
CA SER A 432 -4.04 2.16 -40.99
C SER A 432 -5.53 1.78 -40.96
N ALA A 433 -6.26 1.99 -39.84
CA ALA A 433 -7.67 1.62 -39.72
C ALA A 433 -8.61 2.83 -39.52
N ARG A 434 -8.91 3.57 -40.59
CA ARG A 434 -10.00 4.57 -40.65
C ARG A 434 -10.91 4.30 -41.85
N ALA A 435 -11.84 3.34 -41.72
CA ALA A 435 -12.98 3.16 -42.62
C ALA A 435 -14.16 2.51 -41.87
N GLN A 436 -15.30 3.20 -41.83
CA GLN A 436 -16.46 2.95 -40.95
C GLN A 436 -17.22 1.61 -41.11
N GLY A 437 -16.89 0.77 -42.10
CA GLY A 437 -17.59 -0.52 -42.33
C GLY A 437 -16.75 -1.78 -42.18
N ILE A 438 -15.41 -1.64 -42.17
CA ILE A 438 -14.47 -2.75 -41.97
C ILE A 438 -14.14 -2.91 -40.48
N MET A 439 -14.29 -1.84 -39.69
CA MET A 439 -14.01 -1.82 -38.26
C MET A 439 -14.87 -2.83 -37.48
N ASP A 440 -16.18 -2.95 -37.70
CA ASP A 440 -17.03 -3.79 -36.83
C ASP A 440 -16.68 -5.28 -36.90
N LYS A 441 -16.40 -5.82 -38.10
CA LYS A 441 -15.99 -7.23 -38.28
C LYS A 441 -14.58 -7.48 -37.75
N PHE A 442 -13.68 -6.51 -37.93
CA PHE A 442 -12.33 -6.57 -37.40
C PHE A 442 -12.33 -6.45 -35.87
N GLN A 443 -13.22 -5.64 -35.31
CA GLN A 443 -13.41 -5.42 -33.88
C GLN A 443 -13.94 -6.68 -33.18
N GLU A 444 -14.93 -7.34 -33.78
CA GLU A 444 -15.43 -8.61 -33.26
C GLU A 444 -14.36 -9.71 -33.35
N ALA A 445 -13.48 -9.66 -34.34
CA ALA A 445 -12.32 -10.56 -34.44
C ALA A 445 -11.26 -10.27 -33.36
N ILE A 446 -10.99 -8.99 -33.05
CA ILE A 446 -10.10 -8.57 -31.95
C ILE A 446 -10.68 -9.01 -30.61
N ASP A 447 -11.95 -8.75 -30.33
CA ASP A 447 -12.60 -9.18 -29.08
C ASP A 447 -12.54 -10.71 -28.93
N ARG A 448 -12.82 -11.47 -30.01
CA ARG A 448 -12.66 -12.93 -30.00
C ARG A 448 -11.21 -13.37 -29.79
N ALA A 449 -10.24 -12.64 -30.33
CA ALA A 449 -8.82 -12.92 -30.12
C ALA A 449 -8.42 -12.66 -28.66
N ILE A 450 -8.83 -11.53 -28.07
CA ILE A 450 -8.65 -11.21 -26.64
C ILE A 450 -9.28 -12.28 -25.77
N GLU A 451 -10.55 -12.64 -26.04
CA GLU A 451 -11.27 -13.67 -25.30
C GLU A 451 -10.58 -15.03 -25.45
N SER A 452 -10.07 -15.35 -26.64
CA SER A 452 -9.38 -16.62 -26.88
C SER A 452 -8.00 -16.70 -26.22
N PHE A 453 -7.28 -15.59 -26.19
CA PHE A 453 -5.92 -15.52 -25.67
C PHE A 453 -5.88 -15.31 -24.15
N SER A 454 -6.78 -14.51 -23.59
CA SER A 454 -6.93 -14.35 -22.13
C SER A 454 -7.28 -15.67 -21.43
N ARG A 455 -7.86 -16.64 -22.17
CA ARG A 455 -8.05 -18.03 -21.71
C ARG A 455 -6.74 -18.82 -21.60
N LYS A 456 -5.68 -18.41 -22.31
CA LYS A 456 -4.34 -19.04 -22.30
C LYS A 456 -3.48 -18.41 -21.19
N ILE A 457 -3.76 -18.87 -19.98
CA ILE A 457 -2.84 -19.03 -18.84
C ILE A 457 -2.48 -17.78 -18.01
N VAL A 458 -2.20 -16.59 -18.56
CA VAL A 458 -1.67 -15.46 -17.73
C VAL A 458 -2.78 -14.65 -17.03
N VAL A 459 -3.72 -14.05 -17.77
CA VAL A 459 -4.75 -13.15 -17.23
C VAL A 459 -5.74 -13.88 -16.29
N LYS A 460 -6.11 -15.12 -16.66
CA LYS A 460 -6.94 -16.01 -15.82
C LYS A 460 -6.25 -16.37 -14.50
N GLY A 461 -4.92 -16.49 -14.49
CA GLY A 461 -4.12 -16.70 -13.28
C GLY A 461 -4.29 -15.54 -12.30
N VAL A 462 -4.13 -14.30 -12.79
CA VAL A 462 -4.26 -13.08 -11.98
C VAL A 462 -5.69 -12.92 -11.43
N TRP A 463 -6.74 -13.22 -12.21
CA TRP A 463 -8.13 -13.22 -11.70
C TRP A 463 -8.37 -14.30 -10.64
N SER A 464 -7.80 -15.50 -10.82
CA SER A 464 -7.93 -16.58 -9.85
C SER A 464 -7.24 -16.26 -8.53
N GLU A 465 -6.03 -15.71 -8.59
CA GLU A 465 -5.27 -15.22 -7.43
C GLU A 465 -6.05 -14.14 -6.66
N MET A 466 -6.78 -13.24 -7.36
CA MET A 466 -7.63 -12.25 -6.67
C MET A 466 -8.67 -12.93 -5.78
N LYS A 467 -9.35 -13.94 -6.32
CA LYS A 467 -10.40 -14.67 -5.60
C LYS A 467 -9.80 -15.44 -4.42
N GLU A 468 -8.60 -15.97 -4.59
CA GLU A 468 -7.86 -16.64 -3.53
C GLU A 468 -7.46 -15.66 -2.41
N ASN A 469 -6.92 -14.48 -2.75
CA ASN A 469 -6.56 -13.44 -1.77
C ASN A 469 -7.79 -12.96 -0.99
N ALA A 470 -8.94 -12.82 -1.66
CA ALA A 470 -10.21 -12.51 -1.01
C ALA A 470 -10.65 -13.59 -0.02
N ALA A 471 -10.42 -14.87 -0.36
CA ALA A 471 -10.68 -15.98 0.54
C ALA A 471 -9.72 -15.96 1.74
N PHE A 472 -8.42 -15.79 1.51
CA PHE A 472 -7.40 -15.68 2.57
C PHE A 472 -7.67 -14.53 3.53
N ALA A 473 -8.18 -13.40 3.04
CA ALA A 473 -8.54 -12.28 3.89
C ALA A 473 -9.61 -12.63 4.95
N SER A 474 -10.44 -13.64 4.66
CA SER A 474 -11.47 -14.16 5.56
C SER A 474 -11.06 -15.49 6.23
N ASP A 475 -9.81 -15.94 6.07
CA ASP A 475 -9.31 -17.16 6.71
C ASP A 475 -8.72 -16.85 8.10
N ARG A 476 -8.93 -17.74 9.06
CA ARG A 476 -8.33 -17.66 10.41
C ARG A 476 -6.86 -18.04 10.41
N ALA A 477 -6.39 -18.70 9.35
CA ALA A 477 -5.03 -19.17 9.18
C ALA A 477 -4.58 -19.03 7.73
N VAL A 478 -3.99 -17.88 7.38
CA VAL A 478 -3.46 -17.65 6.03
C VAL A 478 -2.23 -18.56 5.77
N PRO A 479 -2.18 -19.34 4.68
CA PRO A 479 -1.05 -20.21 4.34
C PRO A 479 0.25 -19.45 4.03
N GLY A 480 1.40 -20.10 4.24
CA GLY A 480 2.70 -19.60 3.75
C GLY A 480 3.36 -18.51 4.60
N TYR A 481 3.15 -18.50 5.92
CA TYR A 481 3.92 -17.67 6.86
C TYR A 481 4.70 -18.52 7.86
N ALA A 482 6.02 -18.37 7.89
CA ALA A 482 6.90 -19.11 8.79
C ALA A 482 6.53 -18.90 10.26
N GLN A 483 6.43 -20.04 10.95
CA GLN A 483 6.02 -20.19 12.33
C GLN A 483 7.06 -19.62 13.30
N HIS A 484 6.94 -18.36 13.69
CA HIS A 484 7.52 -17.90 14.96
C HIS A 484 6.46 -17.96 16.06
N GLY A 485 6.32 -19.17 16.61
CA GLY A 485 5.52 -19.50 17.79
C GLY A 485 4.08 -19.94 17.49
N SER A 486 3.87 -21.24 17.24
CA SER A 486 2.60 -22.02 17.39
C SER A 486 1.24 -21.45 16.92
N LYS A 487 1.13 -20.25 16.36
CA LYS A 487 -0.16 -19.60 16.06
C LYS A 487 -0.17 -19.09 14.63
N THR A 488 -1.11 -19.60 13.85
CA THR A 488 -1.47 -19.06 12.54
C THR A 488 -1.92 -17.60 12.70
N LYS A 489 -1.62 -16.75 11.71
CA LYS A 489 -2.08 -15.37 11.70
C LYS A 489 -3.42 -15.25 10.95
N PRO A 490 -4.39 -14.47 11.48
CA PRO A 490 -5.68 -14.29 10.83
C PRO A 490 -5.58 -13.34 9.63
N GLY A 491 -6.43 -13.56 8.63
CA GLY A 491 -6.67 -12.60 7.56
C GLY A 491 -7.31 -11.31 8.08
N ALA A 492 -7.21 -10.24 7.29
CA ALA A 492 -7.62 -8.90 7.70
C ALA A 492 -9.12 -8.81 8.03
N MET A 493 -9.97 -9.51 7.28
CA MET A 493 -11.42 -9.52 7.48
C MET A 493 -11.82 -10.33 8.73
N VAL A 494 -11.01 -11.31 9.16
CA VAL A 494 -11.22 -11.98 10.46
C VAL A 494 -11.00 -11.01 11.61
N ILE A 495 -9.92 -10.21 11.57
CA ILE A 495 -9.65 -9.17 12.57
C ILE A 495 -10.78 -8.14 12.58
N LEU A 496 -11.22 -7.67 11.41
CA LEU A 496 -12.35 -6.75 11.29
C LEU A 496 -13.61 -7.34 11.95
N SER A 497 -13.91 -8.61 11.70
CA SER A 497 -15.07 -9.30 12.30
C SER A 497 -15.00 -9.36 13.83
N GLU A 498 -13.82 -9.62 14.39
CA GLU A 498 -13.60 -9.65 15.84
C GLU A 498 -13.85 -8.28 16.46
N GLU A 499 -13.28 -7.24 15.86
CA GLU A 499 -13.38 -5.89 16.39
C GLU A 499 -14.78 -5.30 16.23
N LEU A 500 -15.47 -5.56 15.11
CA LEU A 500 -16.85 -5.15 14.92
C LEU A 500 -17.81 -5.89 15.86
N HIS A 501 -17.62 -7.20 16.07
CA HIS A 501 -18.42 -7.96 17.04
C HIS A 501 -18.26 -7.38 18.45
N ARG A 502 -17.02 -7.02 18.82
CA ARG A 502 -16.72 -6.36 20.09
C ARG A 502 -17.37 -4.97 20.18
N LEU A 503 -17.27 -4.14 19.15
CA LEU A 503 -17.90 -2.81 19.11
C LEU A 503 -19.42 -2.91 19.23
N HIS A 504 -20.04 -3.83 18.51
CA HIS A 504 -21.48 -4.04 18.55
C HIS A 504 -21.94 -4.44 19.96
N HIS A 505 -21.26 -5.38 20.61
CA HIS A 505 -21.58 -5.77 21.98
C HIS A 505 -21.34 -4.63 23.00
N GLU A 506 -20.31 -3.81 22.82
CA GLU A 506 -19.98 -2.75 23.78
C GLU A 506 -20.81 -1.47 23.61
N LEU A 507 -21.22 -1.13 22.39
CA LEU A 507 -21.76 0.19 22.05
C LEU A 507 -23.08 0.15 21.25
N ASP A 508 -23.57 -1.04 20.90
CA ASP A 508 -24.81 -1.25 20.15
C ASP A 508 -24.85 -0.48 18.83
N CYS A 509 -24.11 -0.97 17.83
CA CYS A 509 -23.93 -0.29 16.55
C CYS A 509 -24.47 -1.07 15.35
N ASP A 510 -25.02 -0.34 14.38
CA ASP A 510 -25.46 -0.87 13.09
C ASP A 510 -24.28 -0.96 12.13
N ILE A 511 -24.16 -2.10 11.45
CA ILE A 511 -23.13 -2.35 10.43
C ILE A 511 -23.80 -2.40 9.06
N HIS A 512 -23.33 -1.59 8.13
CA HIS A 512 -23.82 -1.52 6.75
C HIS A 512 -22.69 -1.88 5.80
N LEU A 513 -23.00 -2.65 4.76
CA LEU A 513 -22.01 -3.10 3.77
C LEU A 513 -22.25 -2.44 2.43
N VAL A 514 -21.18 -1.95 1.81
CA VAL A 514 -21.18 -1.48 0.41
C VAL A 514 -20.05 -2.19 -0.33
N GLY A 515 -20.33 -2.79 -1.48
CA GLY A 515 -19.34 -3.49 -2.29
C GLY A 515 -19.43 -3.11 -3.75
N HIS A 516 -18.32 -2.69 -4.35
CA HIS A 516 -18.25 -2.37 -5.77
C HIS A 516 -17.49 -3.47 -6.53
N SER A 517 -18.03 -3.94 -7.66
CA SER A 517 -17.36 -4.85 -8.57
C SER A 517 -16.85 -6.12 -7.88
N ALA A 518 -15.55 -6.39 -7.94
CA ALA A 518 -14.91 -7.53 -7.27
C ALA A 518 -15.05 -7.46 -5.73
N GLY A 519 -15.38 -6.31 -5.15
CA GLY A 519 -15.66 -6.18 -3.72
C GLY A 519 -16.77 -7.12 -3.25
N ALA A 520 -17.69 -7.50 -4.15
CA ALA A 520 -18.70 -8.52 -3.89
C ALA A 520 -18.11 -9.93 -3.62
N ILE A 521 -16.91 -10.23 -4.14
CA ILE A 521 -16.21 -11.50 -3.88
C ILE A 521 -15.63 -11.48 -2.47
N LEU A 522 -14.92 -10.41 -2.09
CA LEU A 522 -14.40 -10.24 -0.72
C LEU A 522 -15.53 -10.25 0.31
N LEU A 523 -16.62 -9.50 0.05
CA LEU A 523 -17.80 -9.50 0.91
C LEU A 523 -18.43 -10.89 1.02
N GLY A 524 -18.53 -11.66 -0.07
CA GLY A 524 -19.11 -13.00 -0.01
C GLY A 524 -18.31 -13.95 0.88
N HIS A 525 -16.97 -13.95 0.78
CA HIS A 525 -16.13 -14.70 1.72
C HIS A 525 -16.29 -14.20 3.16
N TRP A 526 -16.35 -12.88 3.34
CA TRP A 526 -16.46 -12.29 4.67
C TRP A 526 -17.81 -12.55 5.35
N LEU A 527 -18.90 -12.63 4.60
CA LEU A 527 -20.22 -13.01 5.11
C LEU A 527 -20.18 -14.35 5.85
N ASP A 528 -19.33 -15.30 5.45
CA ASP A 528 -19.16 -16.55 6.20
C ASP A 528 -18.54 -16.35 7.59
N GLU A 529 -17.63 -15.38 7.76
CA GLU A 529 -17.10 -15.00 9.08
C GLU A 529 -18.16 -14.30 9.93
N LEU A 530 -19.01 -13.48 9.32
CA LEU A 530 -20.16 -12.87 10.02
C LEU A 530 -21.15 -13.93 10.51
N VAL A 531 -21.45 -14.94 9.68
CA VAL A 531 -22.27 -16.11 10.06
C VAL A 531 -21.67 -16.83 11.27
N LYS A 532 -20.36 -17.08 11.28
CA LYS A 532 -19.68 -17.77 12.40
C LYS A 532 -19.80 -16.99 13.72
N ARG A 533 -19.95 -15.66 13.65
CA ARG A 533 -20.03 -14.77 14.83
C ARG A 533 -21.45 -14.29 15.14
N GLN A 534 -22.43 -14.69 14.33
CA GLN A 534 -23.81 -14.20 14.41
C GLN A 534 -23.86 -12.66 14.41
N LEU A 535 -22.98 -12.02 13.63
CA LEU A 535 -22.89 -10.58 13.55
C LEU A 535 -23.78 -10.09 12.40
N ALA A 536 -24.98 -9.61 12.74
CA ALA A 536 -25.94 -9.11 11.77
C ALA A 536 -25.48 -7.79 11.13
N ILE A 537 -25.93 -7.55 9.90
CA ILE A 537 -25.76 -6.28 9.19
C ILE A 537 -27.14 -5.68 8.90
N ALA A 538 -27.22 -4.35 8.96
CA ALA A 538 -28.45 -3.60 8.75
C ALA A 538 -28.81 -3.48 7.27
N SER A 539 -27.82 -3.31 6.38
CA SER A 539 -28.03 -3.26 4.93
C SER A 539 -26.82 -3.74 4.13
N LEU A 540 -27.08 -4.14 2.88
CA LEU A 540 -26.06 -4.57 1.92
C LEU A 540 -26.33 -3.93 0.55
N THR A 541 -25.41 -3.09 0.07
CA THR A 541 -25.50 -2.45 -1.24
C THR A 541 -24.36 -2.94 -2.14
N LEU A 542 -24.68 -3.41 -3.34
CA LEU A 542 -23.70 -3.86 -4.33
C LEU A 542 -23.79 -3.03 -5.61
N TYR A 543 -22.66 -2.54 -6.09
CA TYR A 543 -22.53 -1.89 -7.39
C TYR A 543 -21.83 -2.84 -8.37
N ALA A 544 -22.47 -3.12 -9.51
CA ALA A 544 -21.96 -3.98 -10.59
C ALA A 544 -21.19 -5.23 -10.10
N PRO A 545 -21.76 -6.07 -9.20
CA PRO A 545 -21.00 -7.13 -8.52
C PRO A 545 -20.40 -8.16 -9.49
N ALA A 546 -19.07 -8.30 -9.46
CA ALA A 546 -18.33 -9.15 -10.41
C ALA A 546 -18.17 -10.61 -9.96
N CYS A 547 -18.90 -11.04 -8.91
CA CYS A 547 -18.90 -12.43 -8.48
C CYS A 547 -19.82 -13.31 -9.34
N THR A 548 -19.51 -14.60 -9.46
CA THR A 548 -20.37 -15.54 -10.19
C THR A 548 -21.69 -15.76 -9.44
N VAL A 549 -22.76 -16.13 -10.16
CA VAL A 549 -24.04 -16.48 -9.53
C VAL A 549 -23.90 -17.70 -8.61
N ALA A 550 -23.08 -18.68 -9.00
CA ALA A 550 -22.77 -19.83 -8.15
C ALA A 550 -22.11 -19.42 -6.82
N PHE A 551 -21.19 -18.44 -6.86
CA PHE A 551 -20.58 -17.86 -5.68
C PHE A 551 -21.62 -17.12 -4.81
N ALA A 552 -22.49 -16.32 -5.43
CA ALA A 552 -23.57 -15.63 -4.73
C ALA A 552 -24.52 -16.62 -4.03
N ASN A 553 -24.89 -17.70 -4.72
CA ASN A 553 -25.70 -18.80 -4.17
C ASN A 553 -25.06 -19.47 -2.96
N LYS A 554 -23.73 -19.57 -2.92
CA LYS A 554 -23.00 -20.20 -1.83
C LYS A 554 -22.93 -19.31 -0.59
N HIS A 555 -22.63 -18.02 -0.78
CA HIS A 555 -22.29 -17.12 0.32
C HIS A 555 -23.45 -16.21 0.74
N TYR A 556 -24.11 -15.55 -0.21
CA TYR A 556 -25.15 -14.54 0.09
C TYR A 556 -26.46 -15.19 0.51
N ILE A 557 -26.89 -16.27 -0.16
CA ILE A 557 -28.07 -17.03 0.25
C ILE A 557 -27.87 -17.58 1.67
N LYS A 558 -26.73 -18.22 1.92
CA LYS A 558 -26.38 -18.77 3.23
C LYS A 558 -26.42 -17.70 4.32
N ALA A 559 -25.87 -16.52 4.09
CA ALA A 559 -25.90 -15.43 5.05
C ALA A 559 -27.34 -14.96 5.35
N CYS A 560 -28.21 -14.90 4.34
CA CYS A 560 -29.61 -14.57 4.54
C CYS A 560 -30.37 -15.69 5.30
N GLU A 561 -30.16 -16.95 4.94
CA GLU A 561 -30.73 -18.12 5.65
C GLU A 561 -30.26 -18.21 7.12
N LYS A 562 -29.08 -17.68 7.42
CA LYS A 562 -28.52 -17.57 8.77
C LYS A 562 -28.84 -16.24 9.46
N SER A 563 -29.78 -15.47 8.92
CA SER A 563 -30.29 -14.23 9.49
C SER A 563 -29.22 -13.15 9.71
N ILE A 564 -28.16 -13.15 8.90
CA ILE A 564 -27.17 -12.07 8.91
C ILE A 564 -27.75 -10.80 8.28
N PHE A 565 -28.60 -10.94 7.27
CA PHE A 565 -29.40 -9.85 6.70
C PHE A 565 -30.68 -10.35 6.06
N ALA A 566 -31.66 -9.47 5.90
CA ALA A 566 -32.89 -9.73 5.16
C ALA A 566 -32.74 -9.36 3.67
N LYS A 567 -33.38 -10.12 2.78
CA LYS A 567 -33.33 -9.87 1.32
C LYS A 567 -33.77 -8.46 0.95
N ALA A 568 -34.82 -7.96 1.60
CA ALA A 568 -35.35 -6.60 1.44
C ALA A 568 -34.35 -5.50 1.85
N HIS A 569 -33.26 -5.83 2.55
CA HIS A 569 -32.21 -4.87 2.90
C HIS A 569 -31.01 -4.97 1.94
N MET A 570 -31.12 -5.75 0.88
CA MET A 570 -30.12 -5.87 -0.18
C MET A 570 -30.53 -5.02 -1.38
N SER A 571 -29.58 -4.22 -1.88
CA SER A 571 -29.74 -3.39 -3.07
C SER A 571 -28.63 -3.67 -4.08
N VAL A 572 -28.97 -3.83 -5.35
CA VAL A 572 -28.01 -4.12 -6.42
C VAL A 572 -28.19 -3.15 -7.57
N TYR A 573 -27.13 -2.41 -7.90
CA TYR A 573 -27.04 -1.50 -9.03
C TYR A 573 -26.30 -2.19 -10.17
N MET A 574 -26.87 -2.13 -11.37
CA MET A 574 -26.35 -2.82 -12.56
C MET A 574 -26.69 -2.06 -13.83
N MET A 575 -25.97 -2.32 -14.91
CA MET A 575 -26.36 -1.89 -16.25
C MET A 575 -27.15 -2.99 -16.95
N ASP A 576 -28.01 -2.61 -17.91
CA ASP A 576 -28.62 -3.57 -18.82
C ASP A 576 -27.62 -4.11 -19.87
N ASP A 577 -28.01 -5.17 -20.58
CA ASP A 577 -27.16 -5.82 -21.58
C ASP A 577 -26.72 -4.85 -22.70
N GLU A 578 -27.58 -3.91 -23.11
CA GLU A 578 -27.24 -2.92 -24.14
C GLU A 578 -26.12 -2.00 -23.66
N ARG A 579 -26.20 -1.52 -22.42
CA ARG A 579 -25.19 -0.64 -21.81
C ARG A 579 -23.90 -1.37 -21.51
N GLU A 580 -23.95 -2.59 -20.97
CA GLU A 580 -22.74 -3.42 -20.74
C GLU A 580 -21.98 -3.71 -22.04
N ARG A 581 -22.67 -3.88 -23.17
CA ARG A 581 -22.05 -4.09 -24.49
C ARG A 581 -21.55 -2.79 -25.14
N ALA A 582 -22.00 -1.64 -24.66
CA ALA A 582 -21.58 -0.32 -25.14
C ALA A 582 -20.46 0.30 -24.29
N ASP A 583 -20.14 -0.30 -23.15
CA ASP A 583 -19.03 0.06 -22.26
C ASP A 583 -17.68 -0.44 -22.81
N SER A 584 -16.57 -0.09 -22.17
CA SER A 584 -15.24 -0.59 -22.53
C SER A 584 -14.31 -0.71 -21.32
N VAL A 585 -13.34 -1.62 -21.39
CA VAL A 585 -12.23 -1.70 -20.43
C VAL A 585 -10.91 -1.82 -21.18
N GLY A 586 -10.07 -0.78 -21.09
CA GLY A 586 -8.86 -0.68 -21.91
C GLY A 586 -9.18 -0.76 -23.39
N ILE A 587 -8.70 -1.80 -24.07
CA ILE A 587 -8.95 -2.04 -25.50
C ILE A 587 -10.11 -3.01 -25.78
N TYR A 588 -10.69 -3.61 -24.73
CA TYR A 588 -11.86 -4.47 -24.85
C TYR A 588 -13.13 -3.61 -24.92
N GLN A 589 -13.89 -3.70 -26.02
CA GLN A 589 -15.02 -2.81 -26.32
C GLN A 589 -16.35 -3.30 -25.73
N LYS A 590 -16.29 -3.91 -24.55
CA LYS A 590 -17.44 -4.22 -23.69
C LYS A 590 -17.03 -3.99 -22.24
N SER A 591 -18.00 -4.05 -21.33
CA SER A 591 -17.74 -3.87 -19.91
C SER A 591 -16.77 -4.91 -19.32
N LEU A 592 -16.26 -4.58 -18.13
CA LEU A 592 -15.46 -5.51 -17.33
C LEU A 592 -16.22 -6.80 -17.01
N LEU A 593 -17.54 -6.74 -16.76
CA LEU A 593 -18.33 -7.94 -16.49
C LEU A 593 -18.38 -8.88 -17.71
N TYR A 594 -18.42 -8.34 -18.93
CA TYR A 594 -18.29 -9.15 -20.14
C TYR A 594 -16.91 -9.80 -20.23
N LEU A 595 -15.84 -9.04 -19.98
CA LEU A 595 -14.48 -9.59 -20.00
C LEU A 595 -14.33 -10.75 -19.00
N VAL A 596 -14.81 -10.54 -17.76
CA VAL A 596 -14.79 -11.57 -16.71
C VAL A 596 -15.62 -12.80 -17.13
N SER A 597 -16.85 -12.58 -17.60
CA SER A 597 -17.78 -13.64 -18.02
C SER A 597 -17.25 -14.48 -19.18
N ARG A 598 -16.59 -13.85 -20.15
CA ARG A 598 -16.16 -14.50 -21.40
C ARG A 598 -14.76 -15.06 -21.30
N ALA A 599 -13.86 -14.44 -20.55
CA ALA A 599 -12.43 -14.74 -20.65
C ALA A 599 -11.76 -15.14 -19.32
N LEU A 600 -12.17 -14.54 -18.20
CA LEU A 600 -11.43 -14.69 -16.94
C LEU A 600 -11.97 -15.80 -16.03
N GLU A 601 -13.25 -16.13 -16.14
CA GLU A 601 -13.84 -17.23 -15.39
C GLU A 601 -13.52 -18.62 -15.98
N SER A 602 -13.70 -19.66 -15.16
CA SER A 602 -13.36 -21.03 -15.54
C SER A 602 -14.20 -21.56 -16.71
N ILE A 603 -15.44 -21.07 -16.85
CA ILE A 603 -16.38 -21.43 -17.91
C ILE A 603 -16.69 -20.17 -18.73
N HIS A 604 -16.52 -20.25 -20.05
CA HIS A 604 -16.89 -19.18 -20.98
C HIS A 604 -18.39 -18.90 -20.91
N LYS A 605 -18.79 -17.62 -20.90
CA LYS A 605 -20.16 -17.14 -20.69
C LYS A 605 -20.69 -17.44 -19.28
N MET A 606 -19.85 -17.18 -18.28
CA MET A 606 -20.20 -17.34 -16.88
C MET A 606 -21.23 -16.27 -16.46
N PRO A 607 -22.38 -16.63 -15.88
CA PRO A 607 -23.28 -15.63 -15.31
C PRO A 607 -22.66 -14.99 -14.07
N LEU A 608 -22.56 -13.66 -14.12
CA LEU A 608 -22.11 -12.83 -13.00
C LEU A 608 -23.31 -12.11 -12.38
N LEU A 609 -23.25 -11.89 -11.07
CA LEU A 609 -24.33 -11.28 -10.30
C LEU A 609 -24.67 -9.86 -10.79
N GLY A 610 -23.67 -9.12 -11.29
CA GLY A 610 -23.85 -7.75 -11.78
C GLY A 610 -24.46 -7.65 -13.17
N MET A 611 -24.58 -8.74 -13.92
CA MET A 611 -25.19 -8.71 -15.25
C MET A 611 -26.71 -8.79 -15.11
N ALA A 612 -27.46 -7.78 -15.58
CA ALA A 612 -28.93 -7.79 -15.51
C ALA A 612 -29.57 -9.05 -16.13
N ALA A 613 -28.95 -9.62 -17.17
CA ALA A 613 -29.39 -10.86 -17.79
C ALA A 613 -29.39 -12.06 -16.81
N ALA A 614 -28.52 -12.08 -15.80
CA ALA A 614 -28.46 -13.16 -14.80
C ALA A 614 -29.67 -13.19 -13.85
N TRP A 615 -30.50 -12.14 -13.86
CA TRP A 615 -31.68 -12.02 -13.00
C TRP A 615 -33.00 -12.37 -13.70
N ASP A 616 -32.95 -12.62 -15.00
CA ASP A 616 -34.13 -12.93 -15.82
C ASP A 616 -34.00 -14.32 -16.45
N MET A 617 -34.92 -15.22 -16.06
CA MET A 617 -34.93 -16.62 -16.49
C MET A 617 -35.09 -16.80 -17.99
N LYS A 618 -35.52 -15.78 -18.75
CA LYS A 618 -35.54 -15.86 -20.23
C LYS A 618 -34.15 -16.07 -20.80
N TYR A 619 -33.11 -15.52 -20.15
CA TYR A 619 -31.72 -15.65 -20.59
C TYR A 619 -31.05 -16.95 -20.13
N ALA A 620 -31.67 -17.71 -19.22
CA ALA A 620 -31.15 -19.02 -18.80
C ALA A 620 -31.16 -20.06 -19.94
N LYS A 621 -31.88 -19.80 -21.04
CA LYS A 621 -31.87 -20.63 -22.26
C LYS A 621 -31.20 -19.92 -23.46
N ALA A 622 -30.68 -18.72 -23.27
CA ALA A 622 -30.02 -17.93 -24.31
C ALA A 622 -28.54 -18.33 -24.40
N HIS A 623 -28.23 -19.32 -25.25
CA HIS A 623 -26.89 -19.91 -25.39
C HIS A 623 -25.83 -18.91 -25.89
N ASP A 624 -26.26 -17.82 -26.51
CA ASP A 624 -25.45 -16.67 -26.91
C ASP A 624 -24.95 -15.87 -25.69
N ILE A 625 -25.76 -15.79 -24.64
CA ILE A 625 -25.51 -15.00 -23.43
C ILE A 625 -24.82 -15.81 -22.33
N PHE A 626 -25.34 -16.98 -21.95
CA PHE A 626 -24.79 -17.80 -20.86
C PHE A 626 -24.56 -19.26 -21.25
N ASN A 627 -23.60 -19.89 -20.57
CA ASN A 627 -23.34 -21.31 -20.71
C ASN A 627 -24.40 -22.14 -19.98
N GLU A 628 -24.87 -23.20 -20.64
CA GLU A 628 -25.90 -24.09 -20.10
C GLU A 628 -25.53 -24.79 -18.80
N ALA A 629 -24.23 -25.01 -18.56
CA ALA A 629 -23.75 -25.64 -17.32
C ALA A 629 -24.20 -24.87 -16.07
N ASN A 630 -24.46 -23.57 -16.18
CA ASN A 630 -24.82 -22.69 -15.05
C ASN A 630 -26.33 -22.50 -14.87
N ARG A 631 -27.19 -23.22 -15.62
CA ARG A 631 -28.65 -23.06 -15.56
C ARG A 631 -29.23 -23.28 -14.17
N ASN A 632 -28.69 -24.24 -13.41
CA ASN A 632 -29.19 -24.55 -12.07
C ASN A 632 -28.90 -23.42 -11.08
N ASP A 633 -27.72 -22.79 -11.19
CA ASP A 633 -27.37 -21.65 -10.36
C ASP A 633 -28.25 -20.44 -10.64
N LEU A 634 -28.55 -20.16 -11.91
CA LEU A 634 -29.49 -19.11 -12.31
C LEU A 634 -30.90 -19.36 -11.74
N LYS A 635 -31.41 -20.59 -11.86
CA LYS A 635 -32.72 -20.95 -11.29
C LYS A 635 -32.76 -20.73 -9.77
N LYS A 636 -31.72 -21.18 -9.07
CA LYS A 636 -31.62 -21.04 -7.60
C LYS A 636 -31.59 -19.57 -7.19
N TRP A 637 -30.77 -18.75 -7.86
CA TRP A 637 -30.69 -17.32 -7.56
C TRP A 637 -32.01 -16.59 -7.87
N HIS A 638 -32.63 -16.91 -9.00
CA HIS A 638 -33.91 -16.31 -9.39
C HIS A 638 -35.01 -16.59 -8.36
N ALA A 639 -35.11 -17.84 -7.86
CA ALA A 639 -36.07 -18.18 -6.81
C ALA A 639 -35.79 -17.46 -5.48
N PHE A 640 -34.52 -17.17 -5.17
CA PHE A 640 -34.13 -16.46 -3.96
C PHE A 640 -34.40 -14.94 -4.02
N SER A 641 -34.21 -14.31 -5.18
CA SER A 641 -33.93 -12.87 -5.33
C SER A 641 -35.15 -11.93 -5.44
N THR A 642 -36.38 -12.44 -5.30
CA THR A 642 -37.63 -11.68 -5.54
C THR A 642 -37.84 -10.43 -4.69
N GLU A 643 -37.23 -10.38 -3.49
CA GLU A 643 -37.35 -9.26 -2.55
C GLU A 643 -36.15 -8.31 -2.57
N ILE A 644 -35.13 -8.60 -3.40
CA ILE A 644 -33.93 -7.77 -3.49
C ILE A 644 -34.25 -6.53 -4.33
N HIS A 645 -33.85 -5.35 -3.85
CA HIS A 645 -34.01 -4.11 -4.59
C HIS A 645 -33.01 -4.06 -5.76
N ARG A 646 -33.50 -4.06 -7.00
CA ARG A 646 -32.66 -4.01 -8.20
C ARG A 646 -32.82 -2.68 -8.91
N ILE A 647 -31.72 -2.03 -9.22
CA ILE A 647 -31.67 -0.78 -9.96
C ILE A 647 -30.89 -1.04 -11.24
N VAL A 648 -31.58 -0.96 -12.39
CA VAL A 648 -31.00 -1.27 -13.71
C VAL A 648 -30.92 0.00 -14.54
N TYR A 649 -29.69 0.40 -14.87
CA TYR A 649 -29.40 1.54 -15.71
C TYR A 649 -29.44 1.10 -17.18
N ASN A 650 -30.19 1.85 -17.98
CA ASN A 650 -30.41 1.57 -19.39
C ASN A 650 -29.95 2.77 -20.24
N LYS A 651 -30.26 2.75 -21.54
CA LYS A 651 -29.89 3.83 -22.47
C LYS A 651 -30.33 5.24 -22.07
N SER A 652 -31.41 5.39 -21.29
CA SER A 652 -31.83 6.73 -20.81
C SER A 652 -30.92 7.28 -19.71
N HIS A 653 -29.99 6.46 -19.20
CA HIS A 653 -29.02 6.81 -18.17
C HIS A 653 -27.59 6.70 -18.72
N SER A 654 -27.33 7.17 -19.95
CA SER A 654 -26.02 7.00 -20.61
C SER A 654 -24.86 7.73 -19.92
N LYS A 655 -25.15 8.59 -18.95
CA LYS A 655 -24.18 9.35 -18.16
C LYS A 655 -24.58 9.36 -16.70
N VAL A 656 -23.59 9.47 -15.82
CA VAL A 656 -23.78 9.67 -14.38
C VAL A 656 -23.36 11.07 -13.97
N SER A 657 -24.05 11.66 -12.99
CA SER A 657 -23.73 12.99 -12.48
C SER A 657 -22.61 12.91 -11.46
N THR A 658 -21.50 13.60 -11.70
CA THR A 658 -20.33 13.60 -10.81
C THR A 658 -20.28 14.82 -9.91
N SER A 659 -21.11 15.85 -10.18
CA SER A 659 -21.23 17.03 -9.33
C SER A 659 -22.58 17.71 -9.48
N ARG A 660 -22.98 18.45 -8.45
CA ARG A 660 -24.18 19.31 -8.45
C ARG A 660 -24.12 20.50 -9.43
N ARG A 661 -22.98 20.71 -10.10
CA ARG A 661 -22.76 21.79 -11.07
C ARG A 661 -22.96 21.35 -12.52
N GLY A 662 -23.52 20.16 -12.74
CA GLY A 662 -23.81 19.66 -14.08
C GLY A 662 -22.60 19.03 -14.75
N ASP A 663 -21.70 18.43 -13.96
CA ASP A 663 -20.60 17.63 -14.48
C ASP A 663 -21.03 16.17 -14.61
N PHE A 664 -20.60 15.52 -15.69
CA PHE A 664 -21.02 14.16 -16.03
C PHE A 664 -19.84 13.34 -16.57
N THR A 665 -19.87 12.04 -16.30
CA THR A 665 -19.06 11.04 -17.00
C THR A 665 -19.96 10.00 -17.65
N ASP A 666 -19.45 9.29 -18.64
CA ASP A 666 -20.20 8.21 -19.26
C ASP A 666 -20.51 7.10 -18.24
N LEU A 667 -21.70 6.53 -18.33
CA LEU A 667 -22.07 5.36 -17.55
C LEU A 667 -21.18 4.19 -17.98
N ALA A 668 -20.38 3.71 -17.05
CA ALA A 668 -19.48 2.58 -17.20
C ALA A 668 -19.52 1.69 -15.96
N HIS A 669 -19.01 0.47 -16.08
CA HIS A 669 -18.89 -0.50 -14.98
C HIS A 669 -18.30 0.12 -13.71
N GLY A 670 -17.27 0.95 -13.84
CA GLY A 670 -16.58 1.59 -12.71
C GLY A 670 -17.17 2.91 -12.22
N SER A 671 -18.27 3.39 -12.81
CA SER A 671 -18.79 4.76 -12.62
C SER A 671 -19.85 4.91 -11.53
N PHE A 672 -20.37 3.81 -10.98
CA PHE A 672 -21.47 3.85 -10.00
C PHE A 672 -21.13 4.64 -8.73
N ASP A 673 -19.87 4.60 -8.29
CA ASP A 673 -19.39 5.36 -7.14
C ASP A 673 -18.75 6.71 -7.50
N ASN A 674 -18.85 7.11 -8.77
CA ASN A 674 -18.71 8.50 -9.22
C ASN A 674 -20.07 9.22 -9.31
N ASP A 675 -21.19 8.49 -9.25
CA ASP A 675 -22.54 9.04 -9.35
C ASP A 675 -23.02 9.59 -8.00
N ILE A 676 -23.21 10.90 -7.92
CA ILE A 676 -23.69 11.56 -6.70
C ILE A 676 -25.07 11.03 -6.29
N GLU A 677 -25.92 10.65 -7.24
CA GLU A 677 -27.27 10.16 -6.95
C GLU A 677 -27.21 8.76 -6.33
N VAL A 678 -26.36 7.88 -6.87
CA VAL A 678 -26.16 6.51 -6.32
C VAL A 678 -25.65 6.58 -4.88
N ILE A 679 -24.64 7.43 -4.63
CA ILE A 679 -24.08 7.59 -3.28
C ILE A 679 -25.09 8.26 -2.34
N GLU A 680 -25.85 9.26 -2.80
CA GLU A 680 -26.92 9.86 -1.99
C GLU A 680 -27.97 8.81 -1.59
N GLN A 681 -28.41 7.97 -2.52
CA GLN A 681 -29.40 6.93 -2.22
C GLN A 681 -28.86 5.88 -1.25
N THR A 682 -27.59 5.51 -1.41
CA THR A 682 -26.91 4.60 -0.49
C THR A 682 -26.84 5.18 0.92
N LEU A 683 -26.48 6.46 1.05
CA LEU A 683 -26.47 7.15 2.35
C LEU A 683 -27.88 7.29 2.95
N LYS A 684 -28.89 7.59 2.13
CA LYS A 684 -30.30 7.68 2.57
C LYS A 684 -30.78 6.34 3.13
N GLN A 685 -30.45 5.23 2.44
CA GLN A 685 -30.74 3.87 2.90
C GLN A 685 -30.03 3.54 4.22
N ILE A 686 -28.72 3.81 4.32
CA ILE A 686 -27.94 3.58 5.55
C ILE A 686 -28.49 4.40 6.73
N CYS A 687 -28.82 5.66 6.48
CA CYS A 687 -29.31 6.55 7.52
C CYS A 687 -30.78 6.29 7.89
N GLY A 688 -31.55 5.63 7.01
CA GLY A 688 -32.99 5.45 7.17
C GLY A 688 -33.76 6.76 7.04
N VAL A 689 -33.34 7.65 6.12
CA VAL A 689 -33.90 9.00 5.95
C VAL A 689 -34.26 9.29 4.50
N THR A 690 -35.20 10.20 4.29
CA THR A 690 -35.58 10.68 2.95
C THR A 690 -34.71 11.84 2.46
N ALA A 691 -34.09 12.59 3.39
CA ALA A 691 -33.19 13.71 3.10
C ALA A 691 -31.93 13.63 3.96
N LEU A 692 -30.78 13.92 3.36
CA LEU A 692 -29.48 13.90 4.04
C LEU A 692 -29.22 15.22 4.77
N ALA A 693 -28.45 15.15 5.86
CA ALA A 693 -27.99 16.34 6.56
C ALA A 693 -26.91 17.09 5.75
N VAL A 694 -26.12 16.35 4.98
CA VAL A 694 -25.18 16.89 4.00
C VAL A 694 -25.34 16.08 2.72
N ASN A 695 -25.69 16.75 1.64
CA ASN A 695 -25.84 16.09 0.36
C ASN A 695 -24.49 15.76 -0.28
N VAL A 696 -24.49 14.89 -1.28
CA VAL A 696 -23.28 14.62 -2.07
C VAL A 696 -23.14 15.71 -3.12
N GLU A 697 -22.04 16.45 -3.07
CA GLU A 697 -21.85 17.66 -3.88
C GLU A 697 -20.97 17.43 -5.10
N ASN A 698 -19.88 16.69 -4.90
CA ASN A 698 -18.84 16.43 -5.89
C ASN A 698 -18.12 15.11 -5.59
N LEU A 699 -18.07 14.23 -6.59
CA LEU A 699 -17.33 12.96 -6.62
C LEU A 699 -16.39 12.87 -7.82
N GLN A 700 -16.04 14.00 -8.42
CA GLN A 700 -14.91 14.06 -9.36
C GLN A 700 -13.62 13.67 -8.63
N GLY A 701 -12.65 13.13 -9.37
CA GLY A 701 -11.30 12.97 -8.84
C GLY A 701 -10.63 11.63 -9.10
N PHE A 702 -11.37 10.60 -9.50
CA PHE A 702 -10.86 9.22 -9.52
C PHE A 702 -11.65 8.30 -10.44
#